data_AF-A0A7V9ZMV9-F1
#
_entry.id   AF-A0A7V9ZMV9-F1
#
_cell.length_a   1.000
_cell.length_b   1.000
_cell.length_c   1.000
_cell.angle_alpha   90.00
_cell.angle_beta   90.00
_cell.angle_gamma   90.00
#
_symmetry.space_group_name_H-M   'P 1'
#
loop_
_entity.id
_entity.type
_entity.pdbx_description
1 polymer ?
#
loop_
_entity_poly.entity_id
_entity_poly.type
_entity_poly.pdbx_seq_one_letter_code
_entity_poly.pdbx_strand_id
1 'polypeptide(L)'
;MKVRSISRPISFAIFALILFPFYSSIYIKAEGVKLIINQMSFESDSIRLVGSKAASLHHLQQVPNIKIPQWFCLTTNMFKKYLEINNIDDEIKKLDVLSQQWFLESAEGKKLSDKKVYHQAAIVKSLILDSKINEEFCNEIKVEYQNLIDSCGYYTSVAVRSSGIIEDLPDSSFAGIYDTFLNQKNEESLISSVKECWASVFNDRAVFERNSRNIKHHDALTSVIVQQMIDAKAAGTAFNMEIGTGYDGIEIAANYGLGESVVGGEVSVDKWLVHRNSNRIIKSVLGNKKFKIVWDPNNSGVETIPSNDDEKNQYVLETDMVREISSKVKEIANHYLNKFSYSHIDTEFAVDNENQLYFLQARPLVAVGTKEINVLDKEDSKSHALIAHGLYSVPGVASGKIKFIPSWAHLADGRLVIEPDDIVVTYASTVYWSQYMTNFKGMITLEGGPTSHPILLCRVRKVPCVIGIQQNVFEKLKEYDGRYVTIDGINQNIYEGEIKFKAGSPEDFAFQFEMPKEEAFQSADELKLFELIFVEKNNGDEVLWHSKPSHPLDKILQEINLIAFSKNAELLGLGQGGYEVKVLNNYVVEKYRSAEEKFHEFSKFDLKYFESYIANQEEACNQYLQLCHNFTLTVENWKKYIDLTSEIRSYMIPGFNFRDYVGRQAVREANRLQIPKHYLEAYSEQLQSQIVEEDSLIVKEIHELALKINNIPTSKAEGAVSLAKLKEKTPEIYQELEMLAKHYRFKKNTSYIHDLDVEIAFKRILLEIESFENSGNVSGIAATEDINNVSTEYYFPQDDDLRRWMYLGVTSRILQSDSHHKLMRGQWSVREALLELGTVLTEQRELDHPKEIFNLSLNQISNYIQAN
;
A
#
# COMPACT_ATOMS: atom_id res chain seq x y z
N MET A 1 38.98 60.08 -4.73
CA MET A 1 40.11 59.28 -5.25
C MET A 1 39.88 57.80 -4.95
N LYS A 2 40.36 56.93 -5.86
CA LYS A 2 40.19 55.48 -6.04
C LYS A 2 40.13 54.55 -4.79
N VAL A 3 39.15 53.63 -4.83
CA VAL A 3 39.17 52.15 -4.64
C VAL A 3 40.16 51.51 -3.65
N ARG A 4 39.66 50.69 -2.70
CA ARG A 4 40.02 49.25 -2.58
C ARG A 4 39.13 48.44 -1.62
N SER A 5 38.78 47.26 -2.08
CA SER A 5 38.05 46.17 -1.45
C SER A 5 38.81 45.51 -0.30
N ILE A 6 38.13 45.22 0.81
CA ILE A 6 38.48 44.08 1.68
C ILE A 6 37.17 43.40 2.12
N SER A 7 37.08 42.12 1.77
CA SER A 7 36.10 41.12 2.15
C SER A 7 36.17 40.74 3.63
N ARG A 8 35.02 40.63 4.33
CA ARG A 8 34.64 39.49 5.20
C ARG A 8 33.26 39.69 5.86
N PRO A 9 32.39 38.66 5.89
CA PRO A 9 31.13 38.64 6.62
C PRO A 9 31.37 38.07 8.03
N ILE A 10 31.73 38.92 9.00
CA ILE A 10 31.82 38.49 10.40
C ILE A 10 30.85 39.29 11.30
N SER A 11 30.29 40.39 10.80
CA SER A 11 29.44 41.26 11.62
C SER A 11 27.97 40.80 11.71
N PHE A 12 27.48 39.89 10.86
CA PHE A 12 26.08 39.44 10.92
C PHE A 12 25.84 38.30 11.92
N ALA A 13 26.82 37.38 12.07
CA ALA A 13 26.72 36.26 13.02
C ALA A 13 26.81 36.74 14.48
N ILE A 14 27.62 37.76 14.76
CA ILE A 14 27.77 38.33 16.11
C ILE A 14 26.56 39.19 16.46
N PHE A 15 25.96 39.89 15.49
CA PHE A 15 24.71 40.64 15.72
C PHE A 15 23.51 39.70 15.97
N ALA A 16 23.48 38.54 15.32
CA ALA A 16 22.46 37.51 15.55
C ALA A 16 22.63 36.80 16.90
N LEU A 17 23.86 36.54 17.36
CA LEU A 17 24.14 35.86 18.64
C LEU A 17 23.86 36.73 19.87
N ILE A 18 23.98 38.06 19.76
CA ILE A 18 23.74 38.97 20.90
C ILE A 18 22.25 39.30 21.05
N LEU A 19 21.45 39.22 19.98
CA LEU A 19 20.00 39.49 20.01
C LEU A 19 19.13 38.23 20.15
N PHE A 20 19.65 37.02 19.94
CA PHE A 20 18.87 35.78 20.14
C PHE A 20 18.35 35.56 21.58
N PRO A 21 19.07 35.94 22.65
CA PRO A 21 18.55 35.88 24.02
C PRO A 21 17.48 36.97 24.32
N PHE A 22 17.44 38.04 23.51
CA PHE A 22 16.50 39.15 23.68
C PHE A 22 15.25 39.01 22.80
N TYR A 23 15.32 38.30 21.68
CA TYR A 23 14.14 37.93 20.88
C TYR A 23 13.35 36.76 21.48
N SER A 24 14.00 35.89 22.26
CA SER A 24 13.33 34.80 23.00
C SER A 24 12.59 35.26 24.26
N SER A 25 12.80 36.50 24.72
CA SER A 25 12.18 37.07 25.93
C SER A 25 11.06 38.09 25.65
N ILE A 26 10.81 38.45 24.38
CA ILE A 26 9.77 39.43 24.00
C ILE A 26 8.58 38.80 23.24
N TYR A 27 8.66 37.53 22.82
CA TYR A 27 7.50 36.75 22.34
C TYR A 27 6.82 35.87 23.41
N ILE A 28 7.28 35.91 24.67
CA ILE A 28 6.60 35.28 25.81
C ILE A 28 5.87 36.36 26.60
N LYS A 29 4.84 36.95 26.01
CA LYS A 29 3.79 37.67 26.73
C LYS A 29 2.52 37.60 25.89
N ALA A 30 1.55 36.84 26.41
CA ALA A 30 0.14 36.77 26.00
C ALA A 30 -0.37 35.51 25.26
N GLU A 31 0.12 34.30 25.59
CA GLU A 31 -0.70 33.08 25.45
C GLU A 31 -0.58 32.25 26.73
N GLY A 32 -1.71 31.89 27.35
CA GLY A 32 -1.73 31.03 28.54
C GLY A 32 -1.07 29.68 28.23
N VAL A 33 -0.30 29.15 29.17
CA VAL A 33 0.32 27.83 29.04
C VAL A 33 -0.80 26.78 28.93
N LYS A 34 -1.05 26.23 27.73
CA LYS A 34 -2.07 25.19 27.51
C LYS A 34 -1.70 23.92 28.29
N LEU A 35 -2.50 23.57 29.30
CA LEU A 35 -2.31 22.39 30.16
C LEU A 35 -3.03 21.15 29.63
N ILE A 36 -4.16 21.36 28.97
CA ILE A 36 -4.95 20.34 28.28
C ILE A 36 -5.14 20.78 26.83
N ILE A 37 -5.01 19.83 25.90
CA ILE A 37 -5.32 20.02 24.48
C ILE A 37 -6.31 18.95 24.08
N ASN A 38 -7.39 19.36 23.42
CA ASN A 38 -8.38 18.45 22.86
C ASN A 38 -8.37 18.52 21.33
N GLN A 39 -9.19 17.67 20.72
CA GLN A 39 -9.24 17.50 19.26
C GLN A 39 -9.48 18.81 18.49
N MET A 40 -10.23 19.75 19.09
CA MET A 40 -10.63 21.02 18.46
C MET A 40 -9.62 22.15 18.66
N SER A 41 -8.75 22.07 19.68
CA SER A 41 -7.84 23.14 20.09
C SER A 41 -6.37 22.92 19.66
N PHE A 42 -6.14 21.91 18.82
CA PHE A 42 -4.83 21.55 18.30
C PHE A 42 -4.43 22.48 17.15
N GLU A 43 -3.72 23.56 17.48
CA GLU A 43 -3.37 24.64 16.53
C GLU A 43 -1.91 24.59 16.05
N SER A 44 -1.05 23.71 16.60
CA SER A 44 0.34 23.60 16.15
C SER A 44 0.96 22.22 16.39
N ASP A 45 1.78 21.77 15.44
CA ASP A 45 2.54 20.50 15.43
C ASP A 45 3.68 20.46 16.48
N SER A 46 3.44 20.87 17.73
CA SER A 46 4.47 20.82 18.78
C SER A 46 4.51 19.45 19.45
N ILE A 47 5.19 18.49 18.83
CA ILE A 47 5.51 17.16 19.40
C ILE A 47 6.10 17.27 20.82
N ARG A 48 6.80 18.37 21.14
CA ARG A 48 7.35 18.62 22.49
C ARG A 48 6.28 18.81 23.56
N LEU A 49 5.09 19.29 23.19
CA LEU A 49 4.01 19.60 24.11
C LEU A 49 3.09 18.38 24.36
N VAL A 50 2.83 17.61 23.30
CA VAL A 50 1.82 16.53 23.29
C VAL A 50 2.44 15.14 23.05
N GLY A 51 3.75 15.06 22.89
CA GLY A 51 4.43 13.81 22.52
C GLY A 51 4.11 13.36 21.09
N SER A 52 4.65 12.19 20.74
CA SER A 52 4.58 11.65 19.38
C SER A 52 3.24 10.98 19.07
N LYS A 53 2.68 10.20 20.00
CA LYS A 53 1.38 9.53 19.81
C LYS A 53 0.21 10.50 19.64
N ALA A 54 0.15 11.57 20.44
CA ALA A 54 -0.96 12.52 20.35
C ALA A 54 -0.85 13.38 19.08
N ALA A 55 0.38 13.74 18.67
CA ALA A 55 0.61 14.39 17.38
C ALA A 55 0.18 13.47 16.22
N SER A 56 0.50 12.18 16.30
CA SER A 56 0.05 11.19 15.32
C SER A 56 -1.48 11.07 15.27
N LEU A 57 -2.16 11.00 16.42
CA LEU A 57 -3.63 11.00 16.48
C LEU A 57 -4.24 12.22 15.80
N HIS A 58 -3.66 13.40 16.02
CA HIS A 58 -4.10 14.61 15.34
C HIS A 58 -3.94 14.53 13.81
N HIS A 59 -2.83 13.97 13.32
CA HIS A 59 -2.64 13.76 11.87
C HIS A 59 -3.59 12.71 11.30
N LEU A 60 -3.83 11.64 12.04
CA LEU A 60 -4.78 10.61 11.67
C LEU A 60 -6.19 11.23 11.49
N GLN A 61 -6.60 12.16 12.36
CA GLN A 61 -7.89 12.87 12.25
C GLN A 61 -8.06 13.70 10.98
N GLN A 62 -6.96 14.05 10.30
CA GLN A 62 -6.99 14.80 9.05
C GLN A 62 -7.17 13.89 7.83
N VAL A 63 -7.11 12.56 8.00
CA VAL A 63 -7.37 11.61 6.92
C VAL A 63 -8.87 11.54 6.67
N PRO A 64 -9.35 11.79 5.43
CA PRO A 64 -10.77 11.73 5.13
C PRO A 64 -11.35 10.33 5.35
N ASN A 65 -12.61 10.27 5.80
CA ASN A 65 -13.39 9.02 5.86
C ASN A 65 -12.77 7.91 6.72
N ILE A 66 -12.03 8.24 7.78
CA ILE A 66 -11.67 7.27 8.84
C ILE A 66 -12.26 7.71 10.17
N LYS A 67 -12.61 6.74 11.02
CA LYS A 67 -13.10 7.01 12.38
C LYS A 67 -11.95 6.87 13.37
N ILE A 68 -11.90 7.81 14.30
CA ILE A 68 -10.93 7.82 15.41
C ILE A 68 -11.72 8.07 16.69
N PRO A 69 -11.46 7.32 17.77
CA PRO A 69 -12.13 7.54 19.04
C PRO A 69 -11.90 8.95 19.58
N GLN A 70 -12.86 9.48 20.35
CA GLN A 70 -12.71 10.78 21.01
C GLN A 70 -11.49 10.80 21.94
N TRP A 71 -10.78 11.91 22.06
CA TRP A 71 -9.56 11.99 22.88
C TRP A 71 -9.20 13.43 23.28
N PHE A 72 -8.52 13.56 24.41
CA PHE A 72 -7.79 14.77 24.81
C PHE A 72 -6.43 14.38 25.39
N CYS A 73 -5.54 15.35 25.57
CA CYS A 73 -4.18 15.14 26.04
C CYS A 73 -3.81 16.12 27.14
N LEU A 74 -3.26 15.60 28.24
CA LEU A 74 -2.58 16.36 29.28
C LEU A 74 -1.15 16.63 28.81
N THR A 75 -0.77 17.90 28.73
CA THR A 75 0.49 18.29 28.10
C THR A 75 1.70 18.03 28.98
N THR A 76 2.89 18.01 28.38
CA THR A 76 4.17 17.94 29.12
C THR A 76 4.34 19.09 30.11
N ASN A 77 3.69 20.25 29.87
CA ASN A 77 3.68 21.39 30.78
C ASN A 77 2.90 21.10 32.07
N MET A 78 1.76 20.38 31.99
CA MET A 78 1.03 19.99 33.19
C MET A 78 1.88 19.06 34.05
N PHE A 79 2.55 18.08 33.44
CA PHE A 79 3.45 17.17 34.17
C PHE A 79 4.62 17.93 34.81
N LYS A 80 5.24 18.85 34.07
CA LYS A 80 6.31 19.70 34.61
C LYS A 80 5.86 20.50 35.82
N LYS A 81 4.70 21.18 35.74
CA LYS A 81 4.13 21.92 36.88
C LYS A 81 3.81 21.01 38.06
N TYR A 82 3.32 19.80 37.80
CA TYR A 82 3.05 18.80 38.83
C TYR A 82 4.32 18.43 39.61
N LEU A 83 5.45 18.21 38.92
CA LEU A 83 6.75 17.93 39.54
C LEU A 83 7.23 19.11 40.40
N GLU A 84 7.12 20.34 39.86
CA GLU A 84 7.51 21.57 40.54
C GLU A 84 6.70 21.81 41.82
N ILE A 85 5.37 21.70 41.76
CA ILE A 85 4.46 21.91 42.90
C ILE A 85 4.74 20.91 44.03
N ASN A 86 5.08 19.67 43.67
CA ASN A 86 5.33 18.60 44.63
C ASN A 86 6.81 18.47 45.05
N ASN A 87 7.69 19.37 44.58
CA ASN A 87 9.14 19.38 44.87
C ASN A 87 9.85 18.05 44.51
N ILE A 88 9.46 17.41 43.41
CA ILE A 88 10.04 16.12 42.98
C ILE A 88 11.31 16.33 42.15
N ASP A 89 11.51 17.52 41.58
CA ASP A 89 12.66 17.86 40.72
C ASP A 89 14.02 17.56 41.35
N ASP A 90 14.18 17.75 42.66
CA ASP A 90 15.45 17.52 43.33
C ASP A 90 15.82 16.04 43.41
N GLU A 91 14.85 15.14 43.54
CA GLU A 91 15.09 13.69 43.50
C GLU A 91 15.40 13.20 42.08
N ILE A 92 14.84 13.86 41.06
CA ILE A 92 15.18 13.61 39.65
C ILE A 92 16.61 14.06 39.36
N LYS A 93 17.04 15.22 39.88
CA LYS A 93 18.45 15.66 39.74
C LYS A 93 19.43 14.68 40.38
N LYS A 94 19.09 14.10 41.53
CA LYS A 94 19.91 13.03 42.14
C LYS A 94 19.99 11.81 41.24
N LEU A 95 18.87 11.42 40.62
CA LEU A 95 18.86 10.33 39.64
C LEU A 95 19.77 10.64 38.45
N ASP A 96 19.72 11.86 37.91
CA ASP A 96 20.59 12.28 36.80
C ASP A 96 22.09 12.17 37.15
N VAL A 97 22.48 12.56 38.37
CA VAL A 97 23.87 12.43 38.84
C VAL A 97 24.29 10.96 38.88
N LEU A 98 23.45 10.08 39.43
CA LEU A 98 23.72 8.65 39.49
C LEU A 98 23.76 8.01 38.10
N SER A 99 22.85 8.40 37.21
CA SER A 99 22.79 7.92 35.83
C SER A 99 23.98 8.37 35.00
N GLN A 100 24.47 9.60 35.21
CA GLN A 100 25.69 10.08 34.56
C GLN A 100 26.92 9.29 35.02
N GLN A 101 27.02 8.98 36.32
CA GLN A 101 28.07 8.11 36.84
C GLN A 101 27.97 6.70 36.24
N TRP A 102 26.76 6.14 36.21
CA TRP A 102 26.49 4.83 35.61
C TRP A 102 26.92 4.78 34.14
N PHE A 103 26.61 5.81 33.35
CA PHE A 103 26.98 5.87 31.93
C PHE A 103 28.50 5.86 31.74
N LEU A 104 29.24 6.61 32.56
CA LEU A 104 30.70 6.66 32.51
C LEU A 104 31.33 5.32 32.92
N GLU A 105 30.83 4.69 34.00
CA GLU A 105 31.30 3.36 34.44
C GLU A 105 30.99 2.27 33.42
N SER A 106 29.84 2.37 32.73
CA SER A 106 29.45 1.47 31.64
C SER A 106 30.42 1.54 30.47
N ALA A 107 30.80 2.76 30.06
CA ALA A 107 31.74 2.99 28.97
C ALA A 107 33.15 2.43 29.29
N GLU A 108 33.50 2.31 30.57
CA GLU A 108 34.76 1.74 31.05
C GLU A 108 34.72 0.21 31.25
N GLY A 109 33.58 -0.44 30.99
CA GLY A 109 33.41 -1.89 31.15
C GLY A 109 33.43 -2.36 32.62
N LYS A 110 33.18 -1.47 33.58
CA LYS A 110 33.14 -1.81 35.01
C LYS A 110 31.80 -2.45 35.38
N LYS A 111 31.80 -3.32 36.40
CA LYS A 111 30.59 -3.99 36.90
C LYS A 111 29.60 -2.95 37.43
N LEU A 112 28.45 -2.84 36.75
CA LEU A 112 27.48 -1.77 36.89
C LEU A 112 26.79 -1.78 38.26
N SER A 113 26.78 -0.62 38.93
CA SER A 113 26.05 -0.41 40.19
C SER A 113 24.56 -0.07 39.93
N ASP A 114 23.88 -0.87 39.11
CA ASP A 114 22.46 -0.69 38.71
C ASP A 114 21.52 -0.42 39.89
N LYS A 115 21.81 -1.07 41.03
CA LYS A 115 20.99 -0.99 42.25
C LYS A 115 20.78 0.45 42.74
N LYS A 116 21.77 1.34 42.63
CA LYS A 116 21.65 2.72 43.12
C LYS A 116 20.75 3.55 42.22
N VAL A 117 20.92 3.40 40.90
CA VAL A 117 20.12 4.09 39.89
C VAL A 117 18.67 3.66 40.01
N TYR A 118 18.39 2.36 40.01
CA TYR A 118 17.02 1.85 40.11
C TYR A 118 16.37 2.13 41.46
N HIS A 119 17.15 2.11 42.55
CA HIS A 119 16.62 2.54 43.85
C HIS A 119 16.19 4.01 43.84
N GLN A 120 17.01 4.91 43.30
CA GLN A 120 16.64 6.32 43.19
C GLN A 120 15.46 6.54 42.23
N ALA A 121 15.39 5.80 41.12
CA ALA A 121 14.24 5.82 40.22
C ALA A 121 12.95 5.37 40.91
N ALA A 122 13.02 4.31 41.74
CA ALA A 122 11.89 3.84 42.54
C ALA A 122 11.43 4.87 43.58
N ILE A 123 12.34 5.65 44.16
CA ILE A 123 12.00 6.79 45.05
C ILE A 123 11.22 7.84 44.26
N VAL A 124 11.72 8.28 43.10
CA VAL A 124 11.02 9.26 42.24
C VAL A 124 9.63 8.74 41.83
N LYS A 125 9.54 7.47 41.43
CA LYS A 125 8.29 6.81 41.08
C LYS A 125 7.28 6.85 42.24
N SER A 126 7.72 6.49 43.44
CA SER A 126 6.87 6.50 44.64
C SER A 126 6.39 7.91 44.97
N LEU A 127 7.27 8.91 44.89
CA LEU A 127 6.89 10.31 45.10
C LEU A 127 5.82 10.79 44.11
N ILE A 128 5.93 10.41 42.84
CA ILE A 128 4.89 10.72 41.83
C ILE A 128 3.56 10.04 42.19
N LEU A 129 3.59 8.79 42.65
CA LEU A 129 2.38 8.04 43.02
C LEU A 129 1.75 8.51 44.34
N ASP A 130 2.53 9.05 45.28
CA ASP A 130 2.03 9.51 46.58
C ASP A 130 1.60 10.98 46.57
N SER A 131 2.19 11.79 45.68
CA SER A 131 1.90 13.22 45.57
C SER A 131 0.50 13.49 45.03
N LYS A 132 -0.11 14.62 45.42
CA LYS A 132 -1.46 14.97 44.93
C LYS A 132 -1.36 15.81 43.67
N ILE A 133 -2.24 15.52 42.70
CA ILE A 133 -2.57 16.50 41.66
C ILE A 133 -3.38 17.60 42.37
N ASN A 134 -2.99 18.87 42.20
CA ASN A 134 -3.71 19.98 42.84
C ASN A 134 -5.15 20.08 42.30
N GLU A 135 -6.04 20.66 43.11
CA GLU A 135 -7.48 20.69 42.82
C GLU A 135 -7.81 21.37 41.49
N GLU A 136 -7.08 22.41 41.10
CA GLU A 136 -7.23 23.10 39.82
C GLU A 136 -7.03 22.13 38.64
N PHE A 137 -5.92 21.39 38.61
CA PHE A 137 -5.65 20.43 37.54
C PHE A 137 -6.63 19.25 37.58
N CYS A 138 -7.01 18.77 38.77
CA CYS A 138 -8.03 17.72 38.89
C CYS A 138 -9.36 18.17 38.28
N ASN A 139 -9.80 19.39 38.57
CA ASN A 139 -11.04 19.92 38.04
C ASN A 139 -10.98 20.10 36.52
N GLU A 140 -9.87 20.60 35.97
CA GLU A 140 -9.67 20.68 34.52
C GLU A 140 -9.75 19.30 33.84
N ILE A 141 -9.06 18.29 34.41
CA ILE A 141 -9.08 16.92 33.89
C ILE A 141 -10.51 16.34 33.92
N LYS A 142 -11.25 16.55 35.02
CA LYS A 142 -12.62 16.05 35.18
C LYS A 142 -13.60 16.71 34.22
N VAL A 143 -13.49 18.03 34.02
CA VAL A 143 -14.33 18.76 33.07
C VAL A 143 -14.10 18.21 31.66
N GLU A 144 -12.84 18.03 31.24
CA GLU A 144 -12.56 17.53 29.90
C GLU A 144 -12.92 16.05 29.73
N TYR A 145 -12.77 15.25 30.79
CA TYR A 145 -13.27 13.88 30.82
C TYR A 145 -14.79 13.82 30.62
N GLN A 146 -15.56 14.66 31.33
CA GLN A 146 -17.01 14.71 31.18
C GLN A 146 -17.39 15.17 29.76
N ASN A 147 -16.72 16.20 29.22
CA ASN A 147 -16.94 16.65 27.84
C ASN A 147 -16.71 15.51 26.83
N LEU A 148 -15.64 14.72 27.00
CA LEU A 148 -15.35 13.57 26.16
C LEU A 148 -16.48 12.53 26.24
N ILE A 149 -16.89 12.15 27.45
CA ILE A 149 -17.96 11.15 27.65
C ILE A 149 -19.29 11.64 27.05
N ASP A 150 -19.66 12.89 27.30
CA ASP A 150 -20.90 13.48 26.77
C ASP A 150 -20.90 13.52 25.23
N SER A 151 -19.74 13.81 24.62
CA SER A 151 -19.59 13.83 23.15
C SER A 151 -19.76 12.47 22.49
N CYS A 152 -19.57 11.37 23.22
CA CYS A 152 -19.74 10.01 22.69
C CYS A 152 -21.22 9.66 22.49
N GLY A 153 -22.14 10.27 23.25
CA GLY A 153 -23.59 10.02 23.17
C GLY A 153 -24.07 8.70 23.79
N TYR A 154 -23.18 7.93 24.40
CA TYR A 154 -23.47 6.67 25.11
C TYR A 154 -22.45 6.44 26.23
N TYR A 155 -22.77 5.54 27.17
CA TYR A 155 -21.84 5.19 28.24
C TYR A 155 -20.58 4.51 27.68
N THR A 156 -19.41 5.07 28.00
CA THR A 156 -18.11 4.51 27.61
C THR A 156 -17.08 4.70 28.72
N SER A 157 -15.95 4.00 28.60
CA SER A 157 -14.76 4.15 29.44
C SER A 157 -13.61 4.77 28.63
N VAL A 158 -12.47 5.02 29.26
CA VAL A 158 -11.30 5.62 28.58
C VAL A 158 -10.03 4.79 28.73
N ALA A 159 -9.20 4.80 27.69
CA ALA A 159 -7.80 4.41 27.74
C ALA A 159 -6.96 5.62 28.14
N VAL A 160 -6.02 5.41 29.06
CA VAL A 160 -5.04 6.39 29.49
C VAL A 160 -3.67 5.92 29.01
N ARG A 161 -3.10 6.63 28.03
CA ARG A 161 -1.88 6.25 27.32
C ARG A 161 -0.81 7.32 27.52
N SER A 162 0.40 6.94 27.89
CA SER A 162 1.55 7.85 27.81
C SER A 162 1.83 8.23 26.35
N SER A 163 2.26 9.47 26.13
CA SER A 163 2.76 9.95 24.84
C SER A 163 4.07 10.69 25.05
N GLY A 164 5.18 9.95 24.89
CA GLY A 164 6.53 10.49 25.01
C GLY A 164 7.01 11.22 23.76
N ILE A 165 7.99 12.11 23.92
CA ILE A 165 8.59 12.88 22.82
C ILE A 165 9.44 11.99 21.89
N ILE A 166 10.02 10.93 22.46
CA ILE A 166 11.03 10.06 21.81
C ILE A 166 10.52 8.63 21.56
N GLU A 167 9.28 8.33 21.97
CA GLU A 167 8.71 6.97 22.02
C GLU A 167 8.43 6.37 20.63
N ASP A 168 8.01 7.19 19.67
CA ASP A 168 7.71 6.76 18.29
C ASP A 168 8.74 7.25 17.26
N LEU A 169 9.96 7.61 17.67
CA LEU A 169 11.00 7.90 16.68
C LEU A 169 11.35 6.63 15.90
N PRO A 170 11.64 6.72 14.58
CA PRO A 170 11.92 5.56 13.75
C PRO A 170 13.02 4.66 14.35
N ASP A 171 14.15 5.22 14.78
CA ASP A 171 15.29 4.47 15.35
C ASP A 171 15.13 4.07 16.83
N SER A 172 13.91 4.12 17.36
CA SER A 172 13.66 3.99 18.78
C SER A 172 13.19 2.56 19.11
N SER A 173 13.98 1.84 19.92
CA SER A 173 13.60 0.61 20.62
C SER A 173 12.52 0.87 21.70
N PHE A 174 11.91 2.06 21.71
CA PHE A 174 11.07 2.57 22.79
C PHE A 174 9.59 2.17 22.69
N ALA A 175 9.21 1.40 21.66
CA ALA A 175 7.83 0.93 21.51
C ALA A 175 7.40 0.15 22.77
N GLY A 176 6.35 0.66 23.45
CA GLY A 176 5.75 0.04 24.63
C GLY A 176 6.56 0.18 25.93
N ILE A 177 7.49 1.15 26.04
CA ILE A 177 8.30 1.39 27.25
C ILE A 177 7.55 2.08 28.39
N TYR A 178 6.42 2.70 28.10
CA TYR A 178 5.58 3.34 29.10
C TYR A 178 4.25 2.59 29.26
N ASP A 179 3.59 2.84 30.39
CA ASP A 179 2.43 2.05 30.79
C ASP A 179 1.14 2.63 30.16
N THR A 180 0.24 1.74 29.75
CA THR A 180 -1.08 2.05 29.21
C THR A 180 -2.14 1.41 30.09
N PHE A 181 -3.17 2.17 30.45
CA PHE A 181 -4.27 1.72 31.30
C PHE A 181 -5.56 1.73 30.52
N LEU A 182 -6.18 0.56 30.36
CA LEU A 182 -7.38 0.38 29.55
C LEU A 182 -8.63 0.38 30.43
N ASN A 183 -9.79 0.71 29.84
CA ASN A 183 -11.12 0.64 30.47
C ASN A 183 -11.20 1.34 31.84
N GLN A 184 -10.79 2.61 31.91
CA GLN A 184 -10.97 3.45 33.11
C GLN A 184 -12.39 4.02 33.11
N LYS A 185 -13.21 3.57 34.06
CA LYS A 185 -14.67 3.81 34.06
C LYS A 185 -15.13 5.04 34.85
N ASN A 186 -14.24 5.62 35.66
CA ASN A 186 -14.60 6.72 36.55
C ASN A 186 -13.41 7.67 36.78
N GLU A 187 -13.72 8.86 37.30
CA GLU A 187 -12.74 9.93 37.57
C GLU A 187 -11.59 9.50 38.48
N GLU A 188 -11.87 8.69 39.51
CA GLU A 188 -10.83 8.24 40.45
C GLU A 188 -9.81 7.35 39.75
N SER A 189 -10.29 6.37 38.98
CA SER A 189 -9.46 5.46 38.19
C SER A 189 -8.69 6.20 37.08
N LEU A 190 -9.29 7.22 36.47
CA LEU A 190 -8.64 8.11 35.52
C LEU A 190 -7.46 8.86 36.16
N ILE A 191 -7.69 9.52 37.29
CA ILE A 191 -6.65 10.30 37.98
C ILE A 191 -5.51 9.41 38.47
N SER A 192 -5.83 8.21 38.99
CA SER A 192 -4.79 7.22 39.33
C SER A 192 -3.96 6.84 38.11
N SER A 193 -4.62 6.49 37.00
CA SER A 193 -3.96 6.08 35.76
C SER A 193 -3.08 7.19 35.16
N VAL A 194 -3.49 8.45 35.25
CA VAL A 194 -2.66 9.60 34.82
C VAL A 194 -1.34 9.64 35.59
N LYS A 195 -1.40 9.49 36.92
CA LYS A 195 -0.20 9.46 37.77
C LYS A 195 0.66 8.25 37.47
N GLU A 196 0.05 7.09 37.21
CA GLU A 196 0.77 5.89 36.83
C GLU A 196 1.48 6.04 35.48
N CYS A 197 0.85 6.67 34.47
CA CYS A 197 1.53 7.01 33.22
C CYS A 197 2.74 7.93 33.45
N TRP A 198 2.62 8.98 34.27
CA TRP A 198 3.74 9.85 34.64
C TRP A 198 4.84 9.11 35.40
N ALA A 199 4.46 8.24 36.33
CA ALA A 199 5.38 7.41 37.11
C ALA A 199 6.11 6.39 36.22
N SER A 200 5.46 5.89 35.15
CA SER A 200 6.02 4.91 34.22
C SER A 200 7.26 5.42 33.49
N VAL A 201 7.42 6.75 33.39
CA VAL A 201 8.65 7.39 32.90
C VAL A 201 9.86 6.89 33.69
N PHE A 202 9.72 6.61 34.99
CA PHE A 202 10.81 6.19 35.88
C PHE A 202 10.86 4.68 36.10
N ASN A 203 10.14 3.87 35.31
CA ASN A 203 10.31 2.42 35.32
C ASN A 203 11.75 2.05 34.94
N ASP A 204 12.27 0.97 35.53
CA ASP A 204 13.66 0.50 35.33
C ASP A 204 14.05 0.40 33.85
N ARG A 205 13.12 -0.05 33.00
CA ARG A 205 13.27 -0.12 31.53
C ARG A 205 13.53 1.24 30.88
N ALA A 206 12.73 2.22 31.24
CA ALA A 206 12.81 3.56 30.67
C ALA A 206 14.05 4.30 31.16
N VAL A 207 14.44 4.07 32.42
CA VAL A 207 15.69 4.58 33.00
C VAL A 207 16.89 3.97 32.30
N PHE A 208 16.92 2.64 32.14
CA PHE A 208 18.00 1.95 31.44
C PHE A 208 18.20 2.47 30.01
N GLU A 209 17.13 2.53 29.21
CA GLU A 209 17.22 2.98 27.82
C GLU A 209 17.70 4.42 27.70
N ARG A 210 17.21 5.33 28.55
CA ARG A 210 17.71 6.71 28.58
C ARG A 210 19.16 6.80 29.00
N ASN A 211 19.57 6.03 30.02
CA ASN A 211 20.95 6.00 30.48
C ASN A 211 21.90 5.50 29.39
N SER A 212 21.51 4.43 28.66
CA SER A 212 22.30 3.88 27.55
C SER A 212 22.56 4.91 26.43
N ARG A 213 21.69 5.92 26.30
CA ARG A 213 21.76 7.01 25.32
C ARG A 213 22.26 8.33 25.93
N ASN A 214 22.66 8.33 27.20
CA ASN A 214 23.08 9.51 27.95
C ASN A 214 22.04 10.65 27.94
N ILE A 215 20.75 10.30 28.04
CA ILE A 215 19.62 11.23 28.11
C ILE A 215 19.30 11.51 29.58
N LYS A 216 19.21 12.79 29.94
CA LYS A 216 18.83 13.20 31.29
C LYS A 216 17.36 12.89 31.57
N HIS A 217 17.08 12.41 32.78
CA HIS A 217 15.74 12.15 33.29
C HIS A 217 14.95 13.43 33.51
N HIS A 218 15.59 14.56 33.84
CA HIS A 218 14.88 15.83 34.00
C HIS A 218 14.24 16.35 32.70
N ASP A 219 14.72 15.89 31.54
CA ASP A 219 14.20 16.27 30.21
C ASP A 219 13.14 15.26 29.72
N ALA A 220 12.92 14.16 30.46
CA ALA A 220 12.03 13.07 30.07
C ALA A 220 10.56 13.36 30.42
N LEU A 221 10.06 14.54 30.04
CA LEU A 221 8.64 14.86 30.20
C LEU A 221 7.80 14.03 29.23
N THR A 222 6.70 13.47 29.74
CA THR A 222 5.67 12.81 28.94
C THR A 222 4.35 13.55 29.04
N SER A 223 3.60 13.50 27.95
CA SER A 223 2.17 13.83 27.95
C SER A 223 1.35 12.58 28.22
N VAL A 224 0.06 12.75 28.52
CA VAL A 224 -0.90 11.65 28.75
C VAL A 224 -2.13 11.85 27.88
N ILE A 225 -2.42 10.90 27.01
CA ILE A 225 -3.62 10.84 26.19
C ILE A 225 -4.72 10.15 26.99
N VAL A 226 -5.89 10.75 27.01
CA VAL A 226 -7.13 10.12 27.48
C VAL A 226 -8.02 9.94 26.25
N GLN A 227 -8.26 8.69 25.87
CA GLN A 227 -8.94 8.33 24.63
C GLN A 227 -10.14 7.44 24.94
N GLN A 228 -11.27 7.67 24.28
CA GLN A 228 -12.45 6.81 24.33
C GLN A 228 -12.08 5.35 24.06
N MET A 229 -12.53 4.45 24.92
CA MET A 229 -12.43 3.01 24.67
C MET A 229 -13.48 2.57 23.66
N ILE A 230 -13.06 1.69 22.75
CA ILE A 230 -13.95 0.98 21.84
C ILE A 230 -14.21 -0.40 22.45
N ASP A 231 -15.48 -0.77 22.57
CA ASP A 231 -15.90 -2.13 22.92
C ASP A 231 -15.70 -3.03 21.69
N ALA A 232 -14.44 -3.42 21.50
CA ALA A 232 -13.98 -4.07 20.30
C ALA A 232 -14.33 -5.56 20.32
N LYS A 233 -15.05 -6.02 19.31
CA LYS A 233 -15.18 -7.47 19.06
C LYS A 233 -13.91 -8.05 18.46
N ALA A 234 -13.17 -7.22 17.71
CA ALA A 234 -11.93 -7.56 17.07
C ALA A 234 -11.02 -6.34 17.07
N ALA A 235 -9.72 -6.54 17.26
CA ALA A 235 -8.74 -5.48 17.16
C ALA A 235 -7.43 -6.04 16.61
N GLY A 236 -6.61 -5.16 16.05
CA GLY A 236 -5.46 -5.60 15.30
C GLY A 236 -4.50 -4.50 14.89
N THR A 237 -3.50 -4.92 14.15
CA THR A 237 -2.48 -4.07 13.55
C THR A 237 -2.50 -4.26 12.04
N ALA A 238 -2.25 -3.19 11.29
CA ALA A 238 -2.09 -3.26 9.84
C ALA A 238 -0.90 -2.44 9.35
N PHE A 239 -0.12 -3.04 8.46
CA PHE A 239 1.08 -2.50 7.85
C PHE A 239 0.85 -2.31 6.36
N ASN A 240 1.29 -1.19 5.80
CA ASN A 240 1.23 -0.97 4.35
C ASN A 240 2.38 -1.68 3.59
N MET A 241 2.92 -2.76 4.14
CA MET A 241 3.89 -3.68 3.53
C MET A 241 3.83 -5.02 4.27
N GLU A 242 4.24 -6.11 3.63
CA GLU A 242 4.49 -7.37 4.36
C GLU A 242 5.81 -7.24 5.13
N ILE A 243 5.75 -7.42 6.44
CA ILE A 243 6.83 -6.98 7.33
C ILE A 243 7.96 -8.02 7.47
N GLY A 244 7.79 -9.23 6.94
CA GLY A 244 8.81 -10.29 6.94
C GLY A 244 9.69 -10.29 5.69
N THR A 245 9.09 -10.04 4.54
CA THR A 245 9.72 -10.14 3.21
C THR A 245 9.93 -8.77 2.57
N GLY A 246 9.20 -7.75 3.01
CA GLY A 246 9.15 -6.45 2.37
C GLY A 246 8.25 -6.42 1.13
N TYR A 247 7.45 -7.47 0.90
CA TYR A 247 6.52 -7.51 -0.23
C TYR A 247 5.58 -6.30 -0.23
N ASP A 248 5.35 -5.75 -1.42
CA ASP A 248 4.52 -4.57 -1.65
C ASP A 248 3.02 -4.91 -1.56
N GLY A 249 2.56 -5.21 -0.35
CA GLY A 249 1.17 -5.52 0.00
C GLY A 249 0.72 -4.80 1.27
N ILE A 250 -0.46 -5.15 1.77
CA ILE A 250 -0.98 -4.68 3.06
C ILE A 250 -1.16 -5.90 3.95
N GLU A 251 -0.38 -5.96 5.03
CA GLU A 251 -0.46 -7.02 6.02
C GLU A 251 -1.39 -6.59 7.15
N ILE A 252 -2.37 -7.43 7.47
CA ILE A 252 -3.35 -7.20 8.53
C ILE A 252 -3.26 -8.37 9.51
N ALA A 253 -3.19 -8.09 10.80
CA ALA A 253 -3.20 -9.09 11.85
C ALA A 253 -4.22 -8.72 12.92
N ALA A 254 -5.08 -9.66 13.34
CA ALA A 254 -6.16 -9.37 14.29
C ALA A 254 -6.49 -10.54 15.21
N ASN A 255 -7.00 -10.21 16.40
CA ASN A 255 -7.55 -11.16 17.37
C ASN A 255 -8.89 -10.66 17.90
N TYR A 256 -9.64 -11.54 18.57
CA TYR A 256 -10.87 -11.15 19.26
C TYR A 256 -10.56 -10.23 20.45
N GLY A 257 -11.53 -9.36 20.78
CA GLY A 257 -11.42 -8.43 21.89
C GLY A 257 -10.48 -7.26 21.62
N LEU A 258 -9.82 -6.78 22.68
CA LEU A 258 -8.92 -5.63 22.66
C LEU A 258 -7.57 -5.95 22.01
N GLY A 259 -6.99 -4.91 21.40
CA GLY A 259 -5.75 -5.00 20.62
C GLY A 259 -4.51 -5.32 21.44
N GLU A 260 -4.58 -5.24 22.77
CA GLU A 260 -3.47 -5.54 23.69
C GLU A 260 -2.91 -6.95 23.45
N SER A 261 -3.78 -7.93 23.13
CA SER A 261 -3.36 -9.30 22.83
C SER A 261 -2.54 -9.41 21.53
N VAL A 262 -2.79 -8.51 20.57
CA VAL A 262 -2.07 -8.45 19.29
C VAL A 262 -0.76 -7.67 19.45
N VAL A 263 -0.81 -6.50 20.09
CA VAL A 263 0.35 -5.62 20.27
C VAL A 263 1.39 -6.23 21.22
N GLY A 264 0.94 -6.86 22.31
CA GLY A 264 1.81 -7.61 23.21
C GLY A 264 2.42 -8.84 22.53
N GLY A 265 1.78 -9.35 21.48
CA GLY A 265 2.27 -10.47 20.67
C GLY A 265 2.38 -11.78 21.46
N GLU A 266 1.58 -11.94 22.51
CA GLU A 266 1.60 -13.10 23.41
C GLU A 266 0.75 -14.29 22.91
N VAL A 267 0.01 -14.08 21.82
CA VAL A 267 -0.86 -15.08 21.19
C VAL A 267 -0.67 -15.07 19.68
N SER A 268 -0.86 -16.23 19.04
CA SER A 268 -0.89 -16.32 17.59
C SER A 268 -2.23 -15.83 17.05
N VAL A 269 -2.19 -14.83 16.17
CA VAL A 269 -3.36 -14.08 15.68
C VAL A 269 -3.68 -14.42 14.23
N ASP A 270 -4.90 -14.12 13.78
CA ASP A 270 -5.23 -14.27 12.36
C ASP A 270 -4.46 -13.23 11.54
N LYS A 271 -4.02 -13.63 10.34
CA LYS A 271 -3.27 -12.75 9.42
C LYS A 271 -3.83 -12.82 8.01
N TRP A 272 -3.84 -11.68 7.35
CA TRP A 272 -4.15 -11.53 5.94
C TRP A 272 -3.06 -10.72 5.25
N LEU A 273 -2.72 -11.11 4.04
CA LEU A 273 -1.91 -10.30 3.13
C LEU A 273 -2.79 -9.89 1.96
N VAL A 274 -2.93 -8.58 1.74
CA VAL A 274 -3.78 -8.00 0.70
C VAL A 274 -2.91 -7.32 -0.35
N HIS A 275 -3.22 -7.53 -1.62
CA HIS A 275 -2.50 -6.88 -2.72
C HIS A 275 -2.81 -5.38 -2.76
N ARG A 276 -1.80 -4.51 -2.76
CA ARG A 276 -1.94 -3.04 -2.65
C ARG A 276 -2.91 -2.41 -3.66
N ASN A 277 -2.88 -2.88 -4.91
CA ASN A 277 -3.65 -2.27 -6.00
C ASN A 277 -5.03 -2.91 -6.21
N SER A 278 -5.11 -4.23 -6.32
CA SER A 278 -6.37 -4.95 -6.56
C SER A 278 -7.24 -5.11 -5.31
N ASN A 279 -6.70 -4.85 -4.11
CA ASN A 279 -7.35 -5.11 -2.82
C ASN A 279 -7.78 -6.59 -2.63
N ARG A 280 -7.17 -7.51 -3.39
CA ARG A 280 -7.42 -8.95 -3.28
C ARG A 280 -6.61 -9.54 -2.13
N ILE A 281 -7.23 -10.37 -1.29
CA ILE A 281 -6.53 -11.17 -0.29
C ILE A 281 -5.68 -12.21 -1.03
N ILE A 282 -4.36 -12.13 -0.85
CA ILE A 282 -3.35 -13.04 -1.43
C ILE A 282 -3.19 -14.27 -0.54
N LYS A 283 -3.17 -14.06 0.78
CA LYS A 283 -2.94 -15.11 1.77
C LYS A 283 -3.75 -14.83 3.03
N SER A 284 -4.26 -15.90 3.62
CA SER A 284 -4.89 -15.90 4.94
C SER A 284 -4.24 -16.97 5.80
N VAL A 285 -4.00 -16.66 7.08
CA VAL A 285 -3.42 -17.57 8.06
C VAL A 285 -4.29 -17.52 9.31
N LEU A 286 -4.82 -18.67 9.70
CA LEU A 286 -5.65 -18.80 10.90
C LEU A 286 -4.73 -18.94 12.12
N GLY A 287 -4.83 -18.01 13.06
CA GLY A 287 -4.14 -18.04 14.34
C GLY A 287 -4.86 -18.93 15.35
N ASN A 288 -4.10 -19.44 16.33
CA ASN A 288 -4.65 -20.29 17.38
C ASN A 288 -5.57 -19.53 18.35
N LYS A 289 -5.45 -18.20 18.42
CA LYS A 289 -6.27 -17.28 19.23
C LYS A 289 -6.58 -17.85 20.62
N LYS A 290 -5.58 -18.40 21.33
CA LYS A 290 -5.77 -19.13 22.60
C LYS A 290 -6.57 -18.35 23.65
N PHE A 291 -6.38 -17.04 23.71
CA PHE A 291 -7.10 -16.15 24.60
C PHE A 291 -7.40 -14.81 23.91
N LYS A 292 -8.30 -14.05 24.52
CA LYS A 292 -8.63 -12.67 24.15
C LYS A 292 -8.67 -11.80 25.40
N ILE A 293 -8.45 -10.51 25.21
CA ILE A 293 -8.52 -9.51 26.28
C ILE A 293 -9.82 -8.74 26.11
N VAL A 294 -10.62 -8.65 27.16
CA VAL A 294 -11.91 -7.97 27.18
C VAL A 294 -11.97 -6.96 28.33
N TRP A 295 -12.99 -6.11 28.33
CA TRP A 295 -13.23 -5.21 29.46
C TRP A 295 -13.56 -6.03 30.71
N ASP A 296 -13.03 -5.64 31.86
CA ASP A 296 -13.63 -6.06 33.13
C ASP A 296 -15.04 -5.43 33.19
N PRO A 297 -16.13 -6.20 33.32
CA PRO A 297 -17.48 -5.66 33.36
C PRO A 297 -17.79 -4.95 34.69
N ASN A 298 -17.12 -5.32 35.78
CA ASN A 298 -17.40 -4.86 37.13
C ASN A 298 -16.45 -3.76 37.62
N ASN A 299 -15.20 -3.75 37.16
CA ASN A 299 -14.15 -2.83 37.60
C ASN A 299 -13.55 -2.03 36.43
N SER A 300 -12.65 -1.09 36.74
CA SER A 300 -11.74 -0.52 35.74
C SER A 300 -10.64 -1.53 35.41
N GLY A 301 -10.18 -1.54 34.15
CA GLY A 301 -9.18 -2.48 33.68
C GLY A 301 -9.74 -3.59 32.77
N VAL A 302 -8.93 -4.61 32.54
CA VAL A 302 -9.21 -5.65 31.53
C VAL A 302 -9.06 -7.05 32.12
N GLU A 303 -9.74 -8.00 31.50
CA GLU A 303 -9.66 -9.42 31.83
C GLU A 303 -9.13 -10.21 30.63
N THR A 304 -8.27 -11.18 30.92
CA THR A 304 -7.86 -12.17 29.91
C THR A 304 -8.73 -13.40 30.05
N ILE A 305 -9.45 -13.73 28.99
CA ILE A 305 -10.34 -14.89 28.96
C ILE A 305 -9.92 -15.87 27.87
N PRO A 306 -10.01 -17.18 28.12
CA PRO A 306 -9.72 -18.18 27.10
C PRO A 306 -10.75 -18.08 25.97
N SER A 307 -10.29 -18.20 24.73
CA SER A 307 -11.20 -18.23 23.59
C SER A 307 -11.92 -19.58 23.53
N ASN A 308 -13.16 -19.55 23.07
CA ASN A 308 -13.93 -20.77 22.84
C ASN A 308 -13.47 -21.48 21.56
N ASP A 309 -13.96 -22.70 21.32
CA ASP A 309 -13.47 -23.51 20.19
C ASP A 309 -13.94 -22.98 18.83
N ASP A 310 -15.10 -22.32 18.75
CA ASP A 310 -15.56 -21.68 17.52
C ASP A 310 -14.65 -20.52 17.14
N GLU A 311 -14.30 -19.67 18.11
CA GLU A 311 -13.37 -18.55 17.94
C GLU A 311 -12.01 -19.03 17.45
N LYS A 312 -11.46 -20.10 18.02
CA LYS A 312 -10.15 -20.63 17.59
C LYS A 312 -10.16 -21.13 16.14
N ASN A 313 -11.30 -21.67 15.68
CA ASN A 313 -11.43 -22.32 14.38
C ASN A 313 -11.96 -21.39 13.27
N GLN A 314 -12.26 -20.13 13.58
CA GLN A 314 -12.77 -19.14 12.63
C GLN A 314 -11.88 -17.91 12.54
N TYR A 315 -11.95 -17.26 11.38
CA TYR A 315 -11.33 -15.96 11.17
C TYR A 315 -12.09 -14.89 11.96
N VAL A 316 -11.35 -14.05 12.70
CA VAL A 316 -11.95 -12.97 13.49
C VAL A 316 -12.55 -11.85 12.63
N LEU A 317 -12.05 -11.67 11.40
CA LEU A 317 -12.54 -10.67 10.46
C LEU A 317 -13.10 -11.32 9.20
N GLU A 318 -14.24 -10.80 8.76
CA GLU A 318 -14.83 -11.12 7.47
C GLU A 318 -14.03 -10.49 6.32
N THR A 319 -14.14 -11.09 5.13
CA THR A 319 -13.39 -10.68 3.93
C THR A 319 -13.57 -9.20 3.58
N ASP A 320 -14.79 -8.67 3.69
CA ASP A 320 -15.07 -7.27 3.36
C ASP A 320 -14.47 -6.30 4.38
N MET A 321 -14.45 -6.66 5.66
CA MET A 321 -13.78 -5.88 6.70
C MET A 321 -12.26 -5.85 6.49
N VAL A 322 -11.66 -6.98 6.10
CA VAL A 322 -10.21 -7.03 5.74
C VAL A 322 -9.92 -6.09 4.56
N ARG A 323 -10.78 -6.07 3.54
CA ARG A 323 -10.66 -5.18 2.38
C ARG A 323 -10.86 -3.70 2.75
N GLU A 324 -11.77 -3.41 3.67
CA GLU A 324 -12.01 -2.05 4.18
C GLU A 324 -10.78 -1.54 4.93
N ILE A 325 -10.27 -2.32 5.89
CA ILE A 325 -9.03 -2.01 6.63
C ILE A 325 -7.89 -1.74 5.63
N SER A 326 -7.71 -2.62 4.64
CA SER A 326 -6.67 -2.46 3.61
C SER A 326 -6.81 -1.14 2.84
N SER A 327 -8.03 -0.78 2.41
CA SER A 327 -8.29 0.49 1.73
C SER A 327 -7.96 1.69 2.62
N LYS A 328 -8.34 1.66 3.89
CA LYS A 328 -8.10 2.75 4.84
C LYS A 328 -6.63 2.89 5.22
N VAL A 329 -5.91 1.78 5.40
CA VAL A 329 -4.45 1.79 5.62
C VAL A 329 -3.73 2.42 4.42
N LYS A 330 -4.19 2.18 3.20
CA LYS A 330 -3.64 2.84 2.00
C LYS A 330 -3.87 4.36 2.01
N GLU A 331 -5.06 4.80 2.40
CA GLU A 331 -5.39 6.23 2.56
C GLU A 331 -4.49 6.90 3.62
N ILE A 332 -4.34 6.25 4.78
CA ILE A 332 -3.46 6.72 5.86
C ILE A 332 -2.00 6.77 5.37
N ALA A 333 -1.51 5.72 4.71
CA ALA A 333 -0.14 5.69 4.19
C ALA A 333 0.14 6.82 3.20
N ASN A 334 -0.80 7.11 2.29
CA ASN A 334 -0.67 8.22 1.36
C ASN A 334 -0.64 9.58 2.06
N HIS A 335 -1.45 9.76 3.11
CA HIS A 335 -1.42 10.98 3.92
C HIS A 335 -0.05 11.19 4.58
N TYR A 336 0.49 10.15 5.21
CA TYR A 336 1.80 10.19 5.88
C TYR A 336 2.95 10.37 4.89
N LEU A 337 2.89 9.74 3.71
CA LEU A 337 3.85 9.95 2.63
C LEU A 337 3.85 11.40 2.14
N ASN A 338 2.67 11.96 1.88
CA ASN A 338 2.55 13.34 1.37
C ASN A 338 2.98 14.39 2.39
N LYS A 339 2.67 14.16 3.69
CA LYS A 339 2.91 15.15 4.74
C LYS A 339 4.32 15.05 5.37
N PHE A 340 4.85 13.85 5.50
CA PHE A 340 6.10 13.58 6.24
C PHE A 340 7.14 12.79 5.45
N SER A 341 6.87 12.41 4.21
CA SER A 341 7.74 11.56 3.38
C SER A 341 8.00 10.16 3.96
N TYR A 342 7.11 9.66 4.82
CA TYR A 342 7.19 8.28 5.32
C TYR A 342 6.48 7.32 4.36
N SER A 343 7.24 6.38 3.79
CA SER A 343 6.71 5.40 2.82
C SER A 343 6.02 4.20 3.48
N HIS A 344 6.35 3.91 4.74
CA HIS A 344 5.82 2.75 5.46
C HIS A 344 5.23 3.15 6.81
N ILE A 345 4.08 2.57 7.13
CA ILE A 345 3.34 2.86 8.36
C ILE A 345 2.87 1.56 9.04
N ASP A 346 2.81 1.64 10.36
CA ASP A 346 2.15 0.70 11.27
C ASP A 346 0.89 1.38 11.80
N THR A 347 -0.24 0.69 11.79
CA THR A 347 -1.53 1.21 12.26
C THR A 347 -2.19 0.23 13.22
N GLU A 348 -2.79 0.75 14.28
CA GLU A 348 -3.63 -0.03 15.20
C GLU A 348 -5.09 0.29 14.91
N PHE A 349 -5.94 -0.74 14.88
CA PHE A 349 -7.37 -0.59 14.64
C PHE A 349 -8.21 -1.45 15.59
N ALA A 350 -9.47 -1.06 15.74
CA ALA A 350 -10.51 -1.82 16.41
C ALA A 350 -11.77 -1.85 15.55
N VAL A 351 -12.48 -2.98 15.61
CA VAL A 351 -13.82 -3.16 15.04
C VAL A 351 -14.76 -3.40 16.21
N ASP A 352 -15.78 -2.56 16.35
CA ASP A 352 -16.77 -2.69 17.40
C ASP A 352 -17.81 -3.80 17.11
N ASN A 353 -18.72 -4.00 18.06
CA ASN A 353 -19.83 -4.95 17.93
C ASN A 353 -20.79 -4.64 16.76
N GLU A 354 -20.80 -3.40 16.26
CA GLU A 354 -21.63 -2.92 15.14
C GLU A 354 -20.89 -2.93 13.79
N ASN A 355 -19.74 -3.62 13.70
CA ASN A 355 -18.87 -3.66 12.50
C ASN A 355 -18.32 -2.28 12.08
N GLN A 356 -18.20 -1.32 12.99
CA GLN A 356 -17.57 -0.04 12.69
C GLN A 356 -16.06 -0.12 12.92
N LEU A 357 -15.29 0.28 11.90
CA LEU A 357 -13.84 0.34 11.95
C LEU A 357 -13.35 1.67 12.55
N TYR A 358 -12.54 1.58 13.59
CA TYR A 358 -11.84 2.69 14.23
C TYR A 358 -10.33 2.50 14.12
N PHE A 359 -9.60 3.57 13.81
CA PHE A 359 -8.14 3.59 13.92
C PHE A 359 -7.73 4.22 15.25
N LEU A 360 -6.88 3.52 15.98
CA LEU A 360 -6.46 3.86 17.35
C LEU A 360 -5.11 4.55 17.39
N GLN A 361 -4.22 4.24 16.44
CA GLN A 361 -2.89 4.82 16.33
C GLN A 361 -2.35 4.62 14.90
N ALA A 362 -1.45 5.50 14.46
CA ALA A 362 -0.57 5.27 13.32
C ALA A 362 0.87 5.68 13.68
N ARG A 363 1.88 5.02 13.13
CA ARG A 363 3.28 5.45 13.30
C ARG A 363 4.13 5.08 12.09
N PRO A 364 5.18 5.85 11.77
CA PRO A 364 6.13 5.47 10.74
C PRO A 364 6.84 4.17 11.09
N LEU A 365 7.01 3.29 10.11
CA LEU A 365 7.83 2.09 10.24
C LEU A 365 9.23 2.38 9.68
N VAL A 366 10.28 1.99 10.41
CA VAL A 366 11.63 1.94 9.81
C VAL A 366 11.63 0.85 8.76
N ALA A 367 11.79 1.27 7.50
CA ALA A 367 12.08 0.36 6.41
C ALA A 367 13.31 -0.47 6.79
N VAL A 368 13.19 -1.81 6.72
CA VAL A 368 14.34 -2.70 6.76
C VAL A 368 15.26 -2.24 5.64
N GLY A 369 16.42 -1.69 6.00
CA GLY A 369 17.38 -1.18 5.03
C GLY A 369 17.67 -2.26 3.99
N THR A 370 17.52 -1.90 2.72
CA THR A 370 17.76 -2.70 1.52
C THR A 370 19.25 -3.01 1.31
N LYS A 371 19.91 -3.64 2.31
CA LYS A 371 21.29 -4.11 2.24
C LYS A 371 21.40 -5.59 2.60
N GLU A 372 22.26 -6.28 1.84
CA GLU A 372 22.73 -7.67 1.96
C GLU A 372 22.18 -8.46 3.15
N ILE A 373 21.03 -9.11 2.95
CA ILE A 373 20.50 -10.11 3.86
C ILE A 373 21.06 -11.47 3.42
N ASN A 374 21.50 -12.31 4.35
CA ASN A 374 22.03 -13.63 4.02
C ASN A 374 20.93 -14.54 3.46
N VAL A 375 21.25 -15.29 2.40
CA VAL A 375 20.39 -16.28 1.74
C VAL A 375 21.03 -17.65 1.85
N LEU A 376 20.20 -18.64 2.20
CA LEU A 376 20.60 -20.03 2.42
C LEU A 376 21.14 -20.65 1.12
N ASP A 377 22.20 -21.46 1.21
CA ASP A 377 22.60 -22.32 0.11
C ASP A 377 21.59 -23.48 -0.03
N LYS A 378 20.80 -23.46 -1.10
CA LYS A 378 19.74 -24.45 -1.36
C LYS A 378 20.25 -25.87 -1.60
N GLU A 379 21.48 -26.05 -2.06
CA GLU A 379 22.02 -27.40 -2.26
C GLU A 379 22.54 -27.98 -0.96
N ASP A 380 23.23 -27.16 -0.16
CA ASP A 380 23.70 -27.57 1.17
C ASP A 380 22.53 -27.87 2.12
N SER A 381 21.45 -27.09 2.04
CA SER A 381 20.27 -27.28 2.89
C SER A 381 19.56 -28.62 2.69
N LYS A 382 19.61 -29.22 1.50
CA LYS A 382 19.00 -30.54 1.23
C LYS A 382 19.62 -31.67 2.06
N SER A 383 20.85 -31.48 2.54
CA SER A 383 21.55 -32.47 3.37
C SER A 383 21.25 -32.34 4.87
N HIS A 384 20.46 -31.34 5.27
CA HIS A 384 20.15 -31.03 6.66
C HIS A 384 18.67 -31.26 6.95
N ALA A 385 18.36 -31.78 8.13
CA ALA A 385 16.98 -32.07 8.52
C ALA A 385 16.23 -30.78 8.88
N LEU A 386 15.04 -30.57 8.31
CA LEU A 386 14.12 -29.52 8.75
C LEU A 386 13.56 -29.90 10.13
N ILE A 387 13.82 -29.07 11.14
CA ILE A 387 13.33 -29.25 12.52
C ILE A 387 11.94 -28.62 12.67
N ALA A 388 11.76 -27.40 12.15
CA ALA A 388 10.59 -26.60 12.40
C ALA A 388 10.26 -25.65 11.25
N HIS A 389 9.00 -25.25 11.19
CA HIS A 389 8.50 -24.11 10.43
C HIS A 389 7.73 -23.18 11.39
N GLY A 390 7.97 -21.88 11.29
CA GLY A 390 7.29 -20.86 12.10
C GLY A 390 6.08 -20.23 11.40
N LEU A 391 5.51 -19.21 12.02
CA LEU A 391 4.38 -18.43 11.49
C LEU A 391 4.79 -17.03 11.05
N TYR A 392 5.76 -16.43 11.75
CA TYR A 392 6.31 -15.12 11.41
C TYR A 392 7.82 -15.13 11.53
N SER A 393 8.49 -14.20 10.85
CA SER A 393 9.93 -14.13 10.85
C SER A 393 10.49 -12.72 10.64
N VAL A 394 11.77 -12.58 10.99
CA VAL A 394 12.64 -11.53 10.48
C VAL A 394 13.54 -12.17 9.43
N PRO A 395 13.66 -11.58 8.23
CA PRO A 395 14.35 -12.20 7.12
C PRO A 395 15.85 -12.30 7.37
N GLY A 396 16.47 -13.32 6.79
CA GLY A 396 17.90 -13.59 6.88
C GLY A 396 18.23 -15.02 7.29
N VAL A 397 19.51 -15.35 7.20
CA VAL A 397 20.01 -16.67 7.55
C VAL A 397 21.16 -16.57 8.55
N ALA A 398 21.10 -17.40 9.58
CA ALA A 398 22.14 -17.49 10.60
C ALA A 398 22.24 -18.89 11.19
N SER A 399 23.47 -19.31 11.44
CA SER A 399 23.80 -20.59 12.06
C SER A 399 24.51 -20.37 13.39
N GLY A 400 24.06 -21.03 14.45
CA GLY A 400 24.57 -20.82 15.81
C GLY A 400 24.14 -21.92 16.76
N LYS A 401 24.70 -21.92 17.97
CA LYS A 401 24.32 -22.90 19.00
C LYS A 401 23.02 -22.48 19.65
N ILE A 402 22.10 -23.41 19.84
CA ILE A 402 20.90 -23.14 20.62
C ILE A 402 21.30 -22.82 22.06
N LYS A 403 20.74 -21.73 22.57
CA LYS A 403 20.71 -21.40 23.97
C LYS A 403 19.25 -21.31 24.42
N PHE A 404 18.79 -22.32 25.14
CA PHE A 404 17.45 -22.29 25.71
C PHE A 404 17.41 -21.38 26.95
N ILE A 405 16.51 -20.41 26.93
CA ILE A 405 16.34 -19.46 28.04
C ILE A 405 14.85 -19.49 28.43
N PRO A 406 14.49 -20.07 29.58
CA PRO A 406 13.09 -20.20 29.98
C PRO A 406 12.49 -18.88 30.49
N SER A 407 13.31 -17.96 30.97
CA SER A 407 12.85 -16.67 31.50
C SER A 407 14.02 -15.69 31.61
N TRP A 408 13.75 -14.40 31.36
CA TRP A 408 14.69 -13.29 31.53
C TRP A 408 15.29 -13.25 32.95
N ALA A 409 14.58 -13.76 33.96
CA ALA A 409 15.06 -13.80 35.34
C ALA A 409 16.38 -14.58 35.50
N HIS A 410 16.60 -15.61 34.67
CA HIS A 410 17.86 -16.37 34.66
C HIS A 410 19.04 -15.58 34.09
N LEU A 411 18.76 -14.57 33.25
CA LEU A 411 19.78 -13.65 32.76
C LEU A 411 20.06 -12.58 33.82
N ALA A 412 19.00 -12.05 34.44
CA ALA A 412 19.08 -11.02 35.47
C ALA A 412 19.91 -11.44 36.70
N ASP A 413 19.79 -12.69 37.13
CA ASP A 413 20.57 -13.23 38.26
C ASP A 413 21.92 -13.85 37.85
N GLY A 414 22.25 -13.84 36.55
CA GLY A 414 23.50 -14.34 36.01
C GLY A 414 23.63 -15.86 35.93
N ARG A 415 22.54 -16.62 36.12
CA ARG A 415 22.54 -18.08 35.93
C ARG A 415 22.76 -18.49 34.47
N LEU A 416 22.32 -17.66 33.53
CA LEU A 416 22.55 -17.83 32.10
C LEU A 416 23.21 -16.59 31.52
N VAL A 417 24.04 -16.80 30.51
CA VAL A 417 24.69 -15.76 29.70
C VAL A 417 24.44 -16.11 28.24
N ILE A 418 24.16 -15.08 27.44
CA ILE A 418 23.99 -15.18 25.99
C ILE A 418 25.32 -14.81 25.35
N GLU A 419 25.87 -15.73 24.57
CA GLU A 419 27.08 -15.47 23.79
C GLU A 419 26.72 -14.90 22.40
N PRO A 420 27.58 -14.11 21.75
CA PRO A 420 27.28 -13.50 20.45
C PRO A 420 26.90 -14.48 19.34
N ASP A 421 27.40 -15.71 19.40
CA ASP A 421 27.13 -16.78 18.43
C ASP A 421 25.88 -17.63 18.75
N ASP A 422 25.20 -17.35 19.86
CA ASP A 422 24.04 -18.12 20.29
C ASP A 422 22.80 -17.80 19.44
N ILE A 423 22.01 -18.84 19.17
CA ILE A 423 20.62 -18.75 18.73
C ILE A 423 19.74 -18.91 19.98
N VAL A 424 19.03 -17.86 20.34
CA VAL A 424 18.21 -17.85 21.55
C VAL A 424 16.89 -18.55 21.29
N VAL A 425 16.56 -19.54 22.12
CA VAL A 425 15.26 -20.23 22.09
C VAL A 425 14.50 -19.93 23.38
N THR A 426 13.30 -19.36 23.29
CA THR A 426 12.47 -19.04 24.47
C THR A 426 10.97 -19.22 24.17
N TYR A 427 10.15 -19.33 25.22
CA TYR A 427 8.70 -19.44 25.08
C TYR A 427 8.12 -18.19 24.40
N ALA A 428 8.41 -17.03 24.97
CA ALA A 428 8.09 -15.71 24.43
C ALA A 428 9.17 -14.76 24.96
N SER A 429 9.31 -13.59 24.33
CA SER A 429 10.09 -12.51 24.93
C SER A 429 9.25 -11.25 25.06
N THR A 430 9.61 -10.48 26.05
CA THR A 430 9.00 -9.20 26.42
C THR A 430 10.10 -8.16 26.51
N VAL A 431 9.75 -6.89 26.64
CA VAL A 431 10.73 -5.79 26.71
C VAL A 431 11.74 -5.92 27.88
N TYR A 432 11.43 -6.72 28.90
CA TYR A 432 12.37 -7.03 30.00
C TYR A 432 13.63 -7.76 29.53
N TRP A 433 13.58 -8.44 28.38
CA TRP A 433 14.71 -9.17 27.85
C TRP A 433 15.76 -8.26 27.21
N SER A 434 15.38 -7.05 26.75
CA SER A 434 16.27 -6.12 26.04
C SER A 434 17.53 -5.74 26.83
N GLN A 435 17.42 -5.65 28.15
CA GLN A 435 18.53 -5.31 29.05
C GLN A 435 19.62 -6.39 29.05
N TYR A 436 19.25 -7.64 28.76
CA TYR A 436 20.12 -8.81 28.86
C TYR A 436 20.49 -9.42 27.50
N MET A 437 19.73 -9.10 26.46
CA MET A 437 19.96 -9.56 25.09
C MET A 437 20.79 -8.54 24.30
N THR A 438 22.04 -8.32 24.67
CA THR A 438 22.92 -7.33 24.01
C THR A 438 23.53 -7.83 22.70
N ASN A 439 23.87 -9.11 22.57
CA ASN A 439 24.34 -9.74 21.33
C ASN A 439 23.86 -11.19 21.25
N PHE A 440 23.33 -11.58 20.09
CA PHE A 440 22.96 -12.96 19.74
C PHE A 440 22.84 -13.05 18.21
N LYS A 441 22.86 -14.25 17.66
CA LYS A 441 22.96 -14.49 16.21
C LYS A 441 21.61 -14.75 15.53
N GLY A 442 20.61 -15.16 16.31
CA GLY A 442 19.22 -15.30 15.87
C GLY A 442 18.31 -15.72 17.02
N MET A 443 17.00 -15.72 16.79
CA MET A 443 16.01 -16.02 17.84
C MET A 443 14.88 -16.91 17.35
N ILE A 444 14.43 -17.83 18.20
CA ILE A 444 13.31 -18.72 17.95
C ILE A 444 12.33 -18.64 19.13
N THR A 445 11.05 -18.40 18.86
CA THR A 445 10.02 -18.42 19.92
C THR A 445 8.81 -19.27 19.59
N LEU A 446 8.22 -19.84 20.65
CA LEU A 446 6.98 -20.61 20.58
C LEU A 446 5.78 -19.69 20.37
N GLU A 447 5.64 -18.66 21.19
CA GLU A 447 4.60 -17.64 21.06
C GLU A 447 5.19 -16.33 20.52
N GLY A 448 4.35 -15.57 19.82
CA GLY A 448 4.77 -14.36 19.14
C GLY A 448 3.79 -13.97 18.04
N GLY A 449 3.42 -12.69 17.98
CA GLY A 449 2.78 -12.06 16.82
C GLY A 449 3.76 -11.30 15.91
N PRO A 450 3.30 -10.79 14.75
CA PRO A 450 4.11 -10.03 13.79
C PRO A 450 4.70 -8.72 14.37
N THR A 451 4.09 -8.22 15.43
CA THR A 451 4.45 -7.01 16.19
C THR A 451 5.14 -7.31 17.52
N SER A 452 5.34 -8.59 17.84
CA SER A 452 5.89 -9.01 19.13
C SER A 452 7.32 -8.52 19.34
N HIS A 453 7.69 -8.41 20.61
CA HIS A 453 9.04 -8.02 21.02
C HIS A 453 10.19 -8.77 20.31
N PRO A 454 10.16 -10.12 20.13
CA PRO A 454 11.19 -10.83 19.36
C PRO A 454 11.39 -10.27 17.95
N ILE A 455 10.31 -9.96 17.22
CA ILE A 455 10.37 -9.43 15.86
C ILE A 455 10.99 -8.04 15.85
N LEU A 456 10.52 -7.15 16.72
CA LEU A 456 11.04 -5.78 16.82
C LEU A 456 12.53 -5.77 17.19
N LEU A 457 12.92 -6.55 18.22
CA LEU A 457 14.30 -6.65 18.67
C LEU A 457 15.21 -7.19 17.56
N CYS A 458 14.81 -8.28 16.91
CA CYS A 458 15.62 -8.90 15.86
C CYS A 458 15.76 -8.02 14.62
N ARG A 459 14.73 -7.23 14.27
CA ARG A 459 14.83 -6.21 13.20
C ARG A 459 15.85 -5.13 13.52
N VAL A 460 15.78 -4.56 14.72
CA VAL A 460 16.73 -3.51 15.17
C VAL A 460 18.16 -4.06 15.17
N ARG A 461 18.33 -5.32 15.58
CA ARG A 461 19.63 -6.00 15.63
C ARG A 461 20.08 -6.60 14.30
N LYS A 462 19.21 -6.66 13.30
CA LYS A 462 19.47 -7.24 11.97
C LYS A 462 19.89 -8.72 12.03
N VAL A 463 19.19 -9.49 12.85
CA VAL A 463 19.39 -10.94 12.97
C VAL A 463 18.11 -11.67 12.63
N PRO A 464 18.17 -12.87 12.03
CA PRO A 464 16.97 -13.61 11.67
C PRO A 464 16.24 -14.12 12.90
N CYS A 465 14.92 -14.20 12.77
CA CYS A 465 14.02 -14.62 13.83
C CYS A 465 12.92 -15.50 13.23
N VAL A 466 12.50 -16.55 13.92
CA VAL A 466 11.34 -17.37 13.56
C VAL A 466 10.49 -17.56 14.80
N ILE A 467 9.23 -17.14 14.74
CA ILE A 467 8.31 -17.15 15.88
C ILE A 467 7.03 -17.91 15.54
N GLY A 468 6.32 -18.36 16.57
CA GLY A 468 5.06 -19.09 16.39
C GLY A 468 5.26 -20.56 16.03
N ILE A 469 6.36 -21.19 16.45
CA ILE A 469 6.58 -22.62 16.18
C ILE A 469 5.60 -23.48 16.98
N GLN A 470 5.27 -24.67 16.50
CA GLN A 470 4.33 -25.56 17.20
C GLN A 470 4.89 -26.05 18.54
N GLN A 471 4.03 -26.22 19.56
CA GLN A 471 4.42 -26.62 20.93
C GLN A 471 5.28 -27.89 20.96
N ASN A 472 4.86 -28.94 20.24
CA ASN A 472 5.60 -30.21 20.14
C ASN A 472 7.01 -30.01 19.56
N VAL A 473 7.16 -29.09 18.60
CA VAL A 473 8.44 -28.76 17.98
C VAL A 473 9.30 -27.92 18.92
N PHE A 474 8.70 -26.98 19.67
CA PHE A 474 9.40 -26.22 20.70
C PHE A 474 9.97 -27.10 21.81
N GLU A 475 9.19 -28.08 22.30
CA GLU A 475 9.69 -29.06 23.28
C GLU A 475 10.89 -29.84 22.71
N LYS A 476 10.81 -30.27 21.44
CA LYS A 476 11.93 -30.93 20.77
C LYS A 476 13.16 -30.02 20.67
N LEU A 477 13.01 -28.75 20.34
CA LEU A 477 14.15 -27.80 20.26
C LEU A 477 14.88 -27.61 21.59
N LYS A 478 14.21 -27.79 22.74
CA LYS A 478 14.90 -27.77 24.04
C LYS A 478 15.93 -28.89 24.17
N GLU A 479 15.71 -30.03 23.52
CA GLU A 479 16.66 -31.15 23.48
C GLU A 479 17.90 -30.84 22.63
N TYR A 480 17.85 -29.79 21.81
CA TYR A 480 18.95 -29.31 20.99
C TYR A 480 19.79 -28.23 21.69
N ASP A 481 19.57 -27.95 22.98
CA ASP A 481 20.38 -26.99 23.74
C ASP A 481 21.89 -27.29 23.62
N GLY A 482 22.67 -26.26 23.25
CA GLY A 482 24.10 -26.35 22.94
C GLY A 482 24.46 -26.90 21.56
N ARG A 483 23.51 -27.38 20.75
CA ARG A 483 23.74 -27.88 19.38
C ARG A 483 23.58 -26.77 18.34
N TYR A 484 24.22 -26.94 17.20
CA TYR A 484 24.06 -26.03 16.07
C TYR A 484 22.72 -26.22 15.37
N VAL A 485 22.09 -25.10 15.04
CA VAL A 485 20.95 -25.02 14.13
C VAL A 485 21.16 -23.87 13.17
N THR A 486 20.43 -23.90 12.05
CA THR A 486 20.37 -22.80 11.09
C THR A 486 18.94 -22.27 11.02
N ILE A 487 18.78 -20.97 11.27
CA ILE A 487 17.53 -20.25 11.03
C ILE A 487 17.55 -19.74 9.60
N ASP A 488 16.50 -20.09 8.85
CA ASP A 488 16.16 -19.49 7.57
C ASP A 488 14.89 -18.65 7.75
N GLY A 489 15.08 -17.40 8.15
CA GLY A 489 14.01 -16.44 8.40
C GLY A 489 13.29 -16.01 7.12
N ILE A 490 13.85 -16.29 5.93
CA ILE A 490 13.19 -16.00 4.65
C ILE A 490 12.06 -16.99 4.43
N ASN A 491 12.36 -18.29 4.55
CA ASN A 491 11.37 -19.37 4.40
C ASN A 491 10.67 -19.75 5.73
N GLN A 492 10.94 -19.04 6.83
CA GLN A 492 10.42 -19.36 8.17
C GLN A 492 10.83 -20.77 8.66
N ASN A 493 11.96 -21.28 8.19
CA ASN A 493 12.43 -22.64 8.45
C ASN A 493 13.56 -22.67 9.49
N ILE A 494 13.66 -23.78 10.21
CA ILE A 494 14.74 -24.06 11.15
C ILE A 494 15.30 -25.44 10.81
N TYR A 495 16.59 -25.52 10.52
CA TYR A 495 17.29 -26.75 10.16
C TYR A 495 18.27 -27.18 11.25
N GLU A 496 18.51 -28.49 11.34
CA GLU A 496 19.56 -29.06 12.16
C GLU A 496 20.93 -28.77 11.55
N GLY A 497 21.92 -28.40 12.38
CA GLY A 497 23.30 -28.19 11.95
C GLY A 497 23.57 -26.79 11.38
N GLU A 498 24.78 -26.63 10.86
CA GLU A 498 25.26 -25.38 10.26
C GLU A 498 25.22 -25.51 8.73
N ILE A 499 24.35 -24.73 8.10
CA ILE A 499 24.22 -24.66 6.64
C ILE A 499 24.97 -23.42 6.15
N LYS A 500 25.64 -23.55 5.00
CA LYS A 500 26.25 -22.41 4.32
C LYS A 500 25.20 -21.43 3.81
N PHE A 501 25.57 -20.16 3.80
CA PHE A 501 24.77 -19.07 3.25
C PHE A 501 25.69 -18.02 2.65
N LYS A 502 25.14 -17.19 1.77
CA LYS A 502 25.83 -16.08 1.11
C LYS A 502 25.06 -14.79 1.28
N ALA A 503 25.71 -13.64 1.12
CA ALA A 503 24.99 -12.37 0.97
C ALA A 503 24.08 -12.44 -0.27
N GLY A 504 22.79 -12.15 -0.11
CA GLY A 504 21.81 -12.09 -1.19
C GLY A 504 21.41 -10.66 -1.56
N SER A 505 20.88 -10.49 -2.78
CA SER A 505 20.31 -9.21 -3.23
C SER A 505 18.82 -9.12 -2.86
N PRO A 506 18.23 -7.92 -2.76
CA PRO A 506 16.79 -7.72 -2.60
C PRO A 506 15.90 -8.53 -3.60
N GLU A 507 16.44 -8.94 -4.76
CA GLU A 507 15.72 -9.73 -5.76
C GLU A 507 15.60 -11.22 -5.37
N ASP A 508 16.52 -11.75 -4.56
CA ASP A 508 16.47 -13.13 -4.05
C ASP A 508 15.25 -13.38 -3.12
N PHE A 509 14.66 -12.30 -2.56
CA PHE A 509 13.51 -12.36 -1.64
C PHE A 509 12.16 -12.34 -2.35
N ALA A 510 12.09 -11.81 -3.58
CA ALA A 510 10.82 -11.59 -4.28
C ALA A 510 10.14 -12.88 -4.76
N PHE A 511 10.82 -14.02 -4.70
CA PHE A 511 10.47 -15.26 -5.41
C PHE A 511 9.78 -16.36 -4.58
N GLN A 512 9.44 -16.14 -3.30
CA GLN A 512 8.97 -17.24 -2.44
C GLN A 512 7.46 -17.31 -2.18
N PHE A 513 6.66 -16.39 -2.71
CA PHE A 513 5.23 -16.64 -2.85
C PHE A 513 5.00 -17.35 -4.18
N GLU A 514 5.10 -18.68 -4.19
CA GLU A 514 4.29 -19.46 -5.13
C GLU A 514 2.85 -18.97 -4.93
N MET A 515 2.28 -18.33 -5.95
CA MET A 515 0.83 -18.15 -5.96
C MET A 515 0.21 -19.54 -5.79
N PRO A 516 -0.76 -19.72 -4.89
CA PRO A 516 -1.47 -20.99 -4.83
C PRO A 516 -1.92 -21.34 -6.24
N LYS A 517 -1.57 -22.54 -6.71
CA LYS A 517 -2.14 -23.11 -7.93
C LYS A 517 -3.65 -22.93 -7.82
N GLU A 518 -4.26 -22.23 -8.77
CA GLU A 518 -5.68 -21.89 -8.73
C GLU A 518 -6.49 -23.16 -8.45
N GLU A 519 -7.02 -23.27 -7.23
CA GLU A 519 -8.07 -24.22 -6.93
C GLU A 519 -9.30 -23.81 -7.75
N ALA A 520 -9.94 -24.81 -8.36
CA ALA A 520 -11.04 -24.66 -9.29
C ALA A 520 -12.11 -23.67 -8.77
N PHE A 521 -12.31 -22.60 -9.52
CA PHE A 521 -13.31 -21.57 -9.24
C PHE A 521 -14.71 -22.18 -9.17
N GLN A 522 -15.34 -22.11 -7.98
CA GLN A 522 -16.79 -22.18 -7.82
C GLN A 522 -17.31 -20.83 -7.35
N SER A 523 -17.67 -19.97 -8.31
CA SER A 523 -18.87 -19.12 -8.28
C SER A 523 -18.79 -18.20 -9.49
N ALA A 524 -19.83 -18.25 -10.32
CA ALA A 524 -20.00 -17.37 -11.47
C ALA A 524 -20.03 -15.91 -10.99
N ASP A 525 -19.05 -15.10 -11.42
CA ASP A 525 -19.15 -13.65 -11.66
C ASP A 525 -17.78 -13.11 -12.11
N GLU A 526 -17.48 -13.24 -13.40
CA GLU A 526 -16.25 -12.76 -14.05
C GLU A 526 -16.57 -11.92 -15.29
N LEU A 527 -16.38 -10.60 -15.23
CA LEU A 527 -16.21 -9.78 -16.45
C LEU A 527 -15.26 -8.60 -16.21
N LYS A 528 -13.95 -8.85 -16.35
CA LYS A 528 -12.95 -7.83 -16.72
C LYS A 528 -12.36 -8.23 -18.09
N LEU A 529 -12.88 -7.68 -19.19
CA LEU A 529 -12.38 -7.93 -20.55
C LEU A 529 -10.96 -7.37 -20.79
N PHE A 530 -10.30 -7.91 -21.80
CA PHE A 530 -8.86 -7.99 -22.08
C PHE A 530 -7.97 -6.75 -21.97
N GLU A 531 -6.84 -6.97 -21.29
CA GLU A 531 -5.54 -6.37 -21.62
C GLU A 531 -4.66 -7.57 -22.04
N LEU A 532 -3.69 -7.39 -22.94
CA LEU A 532 -2.49 -8.23 -22.90
C LEU A 532 -1.86 -7.93 -21.54
N ILE A 533 -2.22 -8.73 -20.54
CA ILE A 533 -1.73 -8.54 -19.18
C ILE A 533 -0.36 -9.17 -19.13
N PHE A 534 0.62 -8.30 -18.85
CA PHE A 534 1.84 -8.61 -18.13
C PHE A 534 2.81 -9.64 -18.74
N VAL A 535 4.06 -9.19 -18.88
CA VAL A 535 5.22 -9.98 -19.25
C VAL A 535 5.69 -10.76 -18.02
N GLU A 536 5.49 -12.07 -18.00
CA GLU A 536 6.27 -12.93 -17.10
C GLU A 536 7.61 -13.24 -17.77
N LYS A 537 8.71 -12.89 -17.11
CA LYS A 537 10.05 -13.26 -17.55
C LYS A 537 10.29 -14.69 -17.09
N ASN A 538 10.15 -15.66 -18.00
CA ASN A 538 10.45 -17.05 -17.68
C ASN A 538 11.94 -17.31 -17.96
N ASN A 539 12.69 -17.75 -16.94
CA ASN A 539 14.10 -18.17 -17.04
C ASN A 539 15.13 -17.19 -17.65
N GLY A 540 14.83 -15.89 -17.77
CA GLY A 540 15.80 -14.89 -18.21
C GLY A 540 15.81 -14.61 -19.73
N ASP A 541 15.43 -15.60 -20.55
CA ASP A 541 15.57 -15.57 -22.01
C ASP A 541 14.23 -15.53 -22.78
N GLU A 542 13.09 -15.64 -22.12
CA GLU A 542 11.77 -15.66 -22.77
C GLU A 542 10.78 -14.69 -22.08
N VAL A 543 9.87 -14.14 -22.88
CA VAL A 543 8.76 -13.26 -22.54
C VAL A 543 7.46 -13.97 -22.91
N LEU A 544 6.61 -14.20 -21.92
CA LEU A 544 5.29 -14.80 -22.13
C LEU A 544 4.25 -13.70 -22.32
N TRP A 545 3.50 -13.80 -23.42
CA TRP A 545 2.33 -12.98 -23.71
C TRP A 545 1.10 -13.86 -23.56
N HIS A 546 0.19 -13.49 -22.65
CA HIS A 546 -1.06 -14.22 -22.45
C HIS A 546 -2.27 -13.33 -22.69
N SER A 547 -3.34 -13.99 -23.10
CA SER A 547 -4.68 -13.48 -23.24
C SER A 547 -5.49 -13.84 -21.97
N LYS A 548 -6.51 -13.06 -21.56
CA LYS A 548 -7.29 -13.44 -20.36
C LYS A 548 -8.07 -14.75 -20.63
N PRO A 549 -8.10 -15.71 -19.70
CA PRO A 549 -8.73 -17.02 -19.93
C PRO A 549 -10.22 -17.00 -20.29
N SER A 550 -10.91 -15.87 -20.09
CA SER A 550 -12.36 -15.71 -20.28
C SER A 550 -12.78 -14.94 -21.54
N HIS A 551 -11.90 -14.69 -22.53
CA HIS A 551 -12.37 -14.08 -23.79
C HIS A 551 -13.22 -15.04 -24.61
N PRO A 552 -14.28 -14.54 -25.26
CA PRO A 552 -14.94 -15.31 -26.31
C PRO A 552 -14.05 -15.55 -27.54
N LEU A 553 -13.00 -14.77 -27.81
CA LEU A 553 -12.11 -14.97 -28.98
C LEU A 553 -10.67 -15.37 -28.58
N ASP A 554 -10.46 -15.98 -27.42
CA ASP A 554 -9.14 -16.14 -26.80
C ASP A 554 -8.12 -16.84 -27.71
N LYS A 555 -8.47 -18.05 -28.17
CA LYS A 555 -7.63 -18.87 -29.05
C LYS A 555 -7.45 -18.26 -30.44
N ILE A 556 -8.50 -17.68 -31.00
CA ILE A 556 -8.49 -16.95 -32.29
C ILE A 556 -7.51 -15.78 -32.22
N LEU A 557 -7.55 -15.01 -31.13
CA LEU A 557 -6.65 -13.86 -30.92
C LEU A 557 -5.19 -14.27 -30.70
N GLN A 558 -4.92 -15.43 -30.09
CA GLN A 558 -3.56 -15.97 -29.97
C GLN A 558 -2.94 -16.23 -31.36
N GLU A 559 -3.69 -16.86 -32.26
CA GLU A 559 -3.22 -17.10 -33.64
C GLU A 559 -3.05 -15.79 -34.43
N ILE A 560 -3.95 -14.82 -34.27
CA ILE A 560 -3.82 -13.49 -34.88
C ILE A 560 -2.59 -12.73 -34.34
N ASN A 561 -2.29 -12.87 -33.04
CA ASN A 561 -1.12 -12.24 -32.43
C ASN A 561 0.19 -12.79 -33.03
N LEU A 562 0.29 -14.09 -33.35
CA LEU A 562 1.47 -14.62 -34.05
C LEU A 562 1.73 -13.92 -35.38
N ILE A 563 0.67 -13.74 -36.17
CA ILE A 563 0.74 -13.00 -37.44
C ILE A 563 1.17 -11.55 -37.18
N ALA A 564 0.65 -10.92 -36.13
CA ALA A 564 1.01 -9.55 -35.75
C ALA A 564 2.49 -9.41 -35.35
N PHE A 565 3.05 -10.37 -34.61
CA PHE A 565 4.49 -10.39 -34.27
C PHE A 565 5.37 -10.58 -35.50
N SER A 566 4.98 -11.45 -36.44
CA SER A 566 5.70 -11.59 -37.71
C SER A 566 5.65 -10.31 -38.57
N LYS A 567 4.46 -9.69 -38.70
CA LYS A 567 4.31 -8.38 -39.37
C LYS A 567 5.15 -7.30 -38.69
N ASN A 568 5.22 -7.32 -37.35
CA ASN A 568 6.04 -6.38 -36.60
C ASN A 568 7.55 -6.56 -36.86
N ALA A 569 8.02 -7.81 -36.99
CA ALA A 569 9.39 -8.13 -37.38
C ALA A 569 9.78 -7.50 -38.72
N GLU A 570 8.88 -7.58 -39.69
CA GLU A 570 9.06 -7.00 -41.03
C GLU A 570 9.04 -5.47 -40.97
N LEU A 571 8.09 -4.88 -40.24
CA LEU A 571 8.01 -3.43 -40.02
C LEU A 571 9.31 -2.86 -39.44
N LEU A 572 9.94 -3.58 -38.51
CA LEU A 572 11.19 -3.18 -37.87
C LEU A 572 12.46 -3.54 -38.68
N GLY A 573 12.31 -4.19 -39.83
CA GLY A 573 13.43 -4.57 -40.70
C GLY A 573 14.33 -5.67 -40.14
N LEU A 574 13.81 -6.55 -39.27
CA LEU A 574 14.58 -7.55 -38.52
C LEU A 574 14.79 -8.89 -39.25
N GLY A 575 14.40 -9.00 -40.53
CA GLY A 575 14.57 -10.22 -41.35
C GLY A 575 13.70 -11.41 -40.91
N GLN A 576 13.63 -12.45 -41.74
CA GLN A 576 12.95 -13.71 -41.35
C GLN A 576 13.73 -14.39 -40.23
N GLY A 577 13.15 -14.43 -39.02
CA GLY A 577 13.76 -15.01 -37.81
C GLY A 577 14.18 -14.00 -36.74
N GLY A 578 13.96 -12.69 -36.94
CA GLY A 578 14.31 -11.66 -35.94
C GLY A 578 13.49 -11.71 -34.64
N TYR A 579 12.34 -12.38 -34.67
CA TYR A 579 11.47 -12.64 -33.53
C TYR A 579 11.25 -14.15 -33.43
N GLU A 580 11.96 -14.85 -32.54
CA GLU A 580 11.61 -16.23 -32.19
C GLU A 580 10.33 -16.20 -31.36
N VAL A 581 9.19 -16.46 -32.02
CA VAL A 581 7.87 -16.47 -31.40
C VAL A 581 7.20 -17.82 -31.59
N LYS A 582 6.76 -18.46 -30.50
CA LYS A 582 6.08 -19.77 -30.50
C LYS A 582 4.82 -19.74 -29.64
N VAL A 583 3.86 -20.63 -29.91
CA VAL A 583 2.73 -20.86 -28.99
C VAL A 583 3.06 -22.04 -28.08
N LEU A 584 2.91 -21.86 -26.77
CA LEU A 584 3.09 -22.92 -25.78
C LEU A 584 1.96 -22.84 -24.75
N ASN A 585 1.13 -23.87 -24.63
CA ASN A 585 0.06 -23.98 -23.61
C ASN A 585 -0.79 -22.69 -23.43
N ASN A 586 -1.26 -22.07 -24.53
CA ASN A 586 -2.04 -20.82 -24.59
C ASN A 586 -1.24 -19.50 -24.41
N TYR A 587 0.08 -19.55 -24.48
CA TYR A 587 0.95 -18.38 -24.43
C TYR A 587 1.61 -18.14 -25.77
N VAL A 588 1.71 -16.89 -26.18
CA VAL A 588 2.65 -16.47 -27.23
C VAL A 588 3.98 -16.16 -26.55
N VAL A 589 5.02 -16.92 -26.84
CA VAL A 589 6.33 -16.81 -26.20
C VAL A 589 7.27 -16.13 -27.17
N GLU A 590 7.83 -14.99 -26.79
CA GLU A 590 8.88 -14.25 -27.52
C GLU A 590 10.22 -14.39 -26.79
N LYS A 591 11.34 -14.42 -27.51
CA LYS A 591 12.66 -14.27 -26.88
C LYS A 591 12.78 -12.92 -26.16
N TYR A 592 13.28 -12.94 -24.92
CA TYR A 592 13.52 -11.73 -24.13
C TYR A 592 14.54 -10.84 -24.82
N ARG A 593 14.18 -9.56 -24.95
CA ARG A 593 15.04 -8.49 -25.44
C ARG A 593 15.07 -7.37 -24.42
N SER A 594 16.26 -6.84 -24.15
CA SER A 594 16.45 -5.75 -23.21
C SER A 594 15.74 -4.48 -23.69
N ALA A 595 15.48 -3.57 -22.77
CA ALA A 595 14.85 -2.31 -23.10
C ALA A 595 15.78 -1.44 -23.99
N GLU A 596 17.10 -1.54 -23.81
CA GLU A 596 18.10 -0.90 -24.67
C GLU A 596 18.11 -1.49 -26.09
N GLU A 597 18.01 -2.81 -26.23
CA GLU A 597 17.97 -3.49 -27.54
C GLU A 597 16.74 -3.06 -28.35
N LYS A 598 15.56 -3.09 -27.70
CA LYS A 598 14.30 -2.61 -28.29
C LYS A 598 14.40 -1.15 -28.70
N PHE A 599 15.00 -0.29 -27.87
CA PHE A 599 15.17 1.13 -28.20
C PHE A 599 16.14 1.37 -29.35
N HIS A 600 17.25 0.63 -29.41
CA HIS A 600 18.21 0.74 -30.49
C HIS A 600 17.59 0.42 -31.85
N GLU A 601 16.64 -0.52 -31.92
CA GLU A 601 15.84 -0.79 -33.12
C GLU A 601 14.98 0.43 -33.51
N PHE A 602 14.28 1.05 -32.56
CA PHE A 602 13.47 2.26 -32.82
C PHE A 602 14.29 3.48 -33.23
N SER A 603 15.53 3.61 -32.73
CA SER A 603 16.40 4.76 -33.01
C SER A 603 16.80 4.89 -34.49
N LYS A 604 16.60 3.84 -35.28
CA LYS A 604 16.94 3.75 -36.70
C LYS A 604 15.91 4.43 -37.61
N PHE A 605 14.72 4.74 -37.09
CA PHE A 605 13.64 5.38 -37.85
C PHE A 605 13.66 6.91 -37.69
N ASP A 606 13.29 7.61 -38.77
CA ASP A 606 13.18 9.06 -38.80
C ASP A 606 11.73 9.53 -38.60
N LEU A 607 11.55 10.86 -38.49
CA LEU A 607 10.25 11.48 -38.25
C LEU A 607 9.21 11.07 -39.30
N LYS A 608 9.63 11.05 -40.56
CA LYS A 608 8.79 10.79 -41.73
C LYS A 608 8.28 9.35 -41.73
N TYR A 609 9.11 8.41 -41.25
CA TYR A 609 8.68 7.03 -41.02
C TYR A 609 7.56 6.96 -39.98
N PHE A 610 7.68 7.68 -38.85
CA PHE A 610 6.65 7.68 -37.80
C PHE A 610 5.33 8.33 -38.27
N GLU A 611 5.39 9.40 -39.06
CA GLU A 611 4.20 10.00 -39.67
C GLU A 611 3.47 9.02 -40.60
N SER A 612 4.23 8.32 -41.44
CA SER A 612 3.67 7.29 -42.34
C SER A 612 3.12 6.09 -41.57
N TYR A 613 3.79 5.70 -40.48
CA TYR A 613 3.37 4.63 -39.59
C TYR A 613 2.01 4.93 -38.92
N ILE A 614 1.80 6.16 -38.44
CA ILE A 614 0.52 6.61 -37.88
C ILE A 614 -0.58 6.58 -38.94
N ALA A 615 -0.32 7.16 -40.11
CA ALA A 615 -1.29 7.22 -41.20
C ALA A 615 -1.77 5.82 -41.60
N ASN A 616 -0.84 4.87 -41.73
CA ASN A 616 -1.16 3.48 -42.06
C ASN A 616 -1.95 2.77 -40.94
N GLN A 617 -1.60 3.01 -39.67
CA GLN A 617 -2.35 2.45 -38.53
C GLN A 617 -3.79 2.98 -38.51
N GLU A 618 -3.98 4.28 -38.73
CA GLU A 618 -5.30 4.91 -38.76
C GLU A 618 -6.14 4.41 -39.94
N GLU A 619 -5.54 4.30 -41.12
CA GLU A 619 -6.18 3.72 -42.31
C GLU A 619 -6.64 2.28 -42.04
N ALA A 620 -5.78 1.42 -41.49
CA ALA A 620 -6.12 0.05 -41.13
C ALA A 620 -7.28 -0.01 -40.12
N CYS A 621 -7.29 0.89 -39.12
CA CYS A 621 -8.39 0.98 -38.16
C CYS A 621 -9.71 1.40 -38.78
N ASN A 622 -9.68 2.33 -39.72
CA ASN A 622 -10.88 2.80 -40.42
C ASN A 622 -11.43 1.69 -41.34
N GLN A 623 -10.55 0.98 -42.06
CA GLN A 623 -10.93 -0.19 -42.86
C GLN A 623 -11.49 -1.32 -41.98
N TYR A 624 -10.91 -1.56 -40.80
CA TYR A 624 -11.41 -2.55 -39.83
C TYR A 624 -12.82 -2.20 -39.34
N LEU A 625 -13.07 -0.95 -38.96
CA LEU A 625 -14.38 -0.52 -38.50
C LEU A 625 -15.43 -0.62 -39.62
N GLN A 626 -15.08 -0.26 -40.85
CA GLN A 626 -15.96 -0.42 -42.01
C GLN A 626 -16.31 -1.88 -42.26
N LEU A 627 -15.33 -2.78 -42.19
CA LEU A 627 -15.54 -4.23 -42.31
C LEU A 627 -16.47 -4.75 -41.21
N CYS A 628 -16.30 -4.28 -39.97
CA CYS A 628 -17.03 -4.77 -38.82
C CYS A 628 -18.45 -4.22 -38.70
N HIS A 629 -18.75 -3.02 -39.21
CA HIS A 629 -20.06 -2.38 -39.05
C HIS A 629 -21.21 -3.27 -39.59
N ASN A 630 -20.99 -4.01 -40.67
CA ASN A 630 -21.95 -4.94 -41.26
C ASN A 630 -21.26 -6.27 -41.60
N PHE A 631 -20.55 -6.83 -40.62
CA PHE A 631 -19.75 -8.02 -40.85
C PHE A 631 -20.61 -9.21 -41.30
N THR A 632 -20.29 -9.76 -42.46
CA THR A 632 -20.88 -11.01 -42.97
C THR A 632 -19.80 -12.07 -43.04
N LEU A 633 -20.07 -13.24 -42.49
CA LEU A 633 -19.10 -14.32 -42.38
C LEU A 633 -18.94 -15.03 -43.73
N THR A 634 -18.03 -14.52 -44.55
CA THR A 634 -17.56 -15.16 -45.79
C THR A 634 -16.07 -15.45 -45.69
N VAL A 635 -15.55 -16.38 -46.50
CA VAL A 635 -14.10 -16.68 -46.52
C VAL A 635 -13.28 -15.42 -46.80
N GLU A 636 -13.77 -14.54 -47.67
CA GLU A 636 -13.11 -13.28 -48.01
C GLU A 636 -13.10 -12.30 -46.83
N ASN A 637 -14.24 -12.08 -46.17
CA ASN A 637 -14.34 -11.15 -45.05
C ASN A 637 -13.63 -11.66 -43.79
N TRP A 638 -13.65 -12.98 -43.54
CA TRP A 638 -12.91 -13.60 -42.46
C TRP A 638 -11.40 -13.41 -42.63
N LYS A 639 -10.89 -13.60 -43.85
CA LYS A 639 -9.49 -13.33 -44.19
C LYS A 639 -9.14 -11.86 -44.01
N LYS A 640 -9.98 -10.94 -44.53
CA LYS A 640 -9.78 -9.49 -44.34
C LYS A 640 -9.79 -9.09 -42.86
N TYR A 641 -10.63 -9.71 -42.03
CA TYR A 641 -10.67 -9.47 -40.60
C TYR A 641 -9.36 -9.88 -39.91
N ILE A 642 -8.84 -11.07 -40.22
CA ILE A 642 -7.54 -11.54 -39.70
C ILE A 642 -6.42 -10.60 -40.14
N ASP A 643 -6.40 -10.21 -41.42
CA ASP A 643 -5.36 -9.35 -42.00
C ASP A 643 -5.34 -7.97 -41.33
N LEU A 644 -6.49 -7.30 -41.21
CA LEU A 644 -6.61 -5.99 -40.59
C LEU A 644 -6.36 -6.04 -39.07
N THR A 645 -6.88 -7.06 -38.37
CA THR A 645 -6.68 -7.19 -36.92
C THR A 645 -5.21 -7.45 -36.58
N SER A 646 -4.53 -8.31 -37.34
CA SER A 646 -3.10 -8.57 -37.16
C SER A 646 -2.24 -7.37 -37.52
N GLU A 647 -2.62 -6.60 -38.55
CA GLU A 647 -1.95 -5.37 -38.95
C GLU A 647 -2.06 -4.28 -37.88
N ILE A 648 -3.27 -3.99 -37.38
CA ILE A 648 -3.47 -3.02 -36.29
C ILE A 648 -2.69 -3.44 -35.04
N ARG A 649 -2.73 -4.72 -34.67
CA ARG A 649 -1.97 -5.25 -33.52
C ARG A 649 -0.46 -5.17 -33.72
N SER A 650 0.03 -5.35 -34.94
CA SER A 650 1.46 -5.20 -35.26
C SER A 650 1.97 -3.76 -35.03
N TYR A 651 1.09 -2.77 -35.21
CA TYR A 651 1.36 -1.37 -34.90
C TYR A 651 1.25 -1.05 -33.39
N MET A 652 0.59 -1.87 -32.59
CA MET A 652 0.48 -1.66 -31.15
C MET A 652 1.72 -2.17 -30.38
N ILE A 653 2.34 -3.27 -30.83
CA ILE A 653 3.51 -3.90 -30.18
C ILE A 653 4.67 -2.89 -29.98
N PRO A 654 5.09 -2.11 -30.99
CA PRO A 654 6.04 -1.02 -30.86
C PRO A 654 5.69 0.02 -29.80
N GLY A 655 4.44 0.50 -29.81
CA GLY A 655 3.97 1.54 -28.90
C GLY A 655 4.06 1.09 -27.44
N PHE A 656 3.76 -0.18 -27.16
CA PHE A 656 3.93 -0.77 -25.83
C PHE A 656 5.40 -0.84 -25.40
N ASN A 657 6.28 -1.34 -26.26
CA ASN A 657 7.72 -1.44 -25.99
C ASN A 657 8.36 -0.05 -25.78
N PHE A 658 7.97 0.94 -26.57
CA PHE A 658 8.46 2.31 -26.49
C PHE A 658 7.99 3.01 -25.21
N ARG A 659 6.71 2.85 -24.83
CA ARG A 659 6.12 3.41 -23.59
C ARG A 659 6.84 2.92 -22.33
N ASP A 660 7.08 1.61 -22.26
CA ASP A 660 7.72 0.97 -21.10
C ASP A 660 9.18 1.44 -20.94
N TYR A 661 9.87 1.74 -22.04
CA TYR A 661 11.22 2.31 -22.03
C TYR A 661 11.25 3.80 -21.70
N VAL A 662 10.50 4.63 -22.43
CA VAL A 662 10.50 6.09 -22.26
C VAL A 662 9.94 6.48 -20.91
N GLY A 663 8.90 5.82 -20.39
CA GLY A 663 8.38 6.10 -19.05
C GLY A 663 9.42 5.88 -17.94
N ARG A 664 10.29 4.86 -18.09
CA ARG A 664 11.32 4.53 -17.10
C ARG A 664 12.61 5.35 -17.27
N GLN A 665 13.00 5.68 -18.50
CA GLN A 665 14.21 6.47 -18.78
C GLN A 665 13.97 7.99 -18.75
N ALA A 666 12.81 8.50 -19.17
CA ALA A 666 12.52 9.95 -19.11
C ALA A 666 12.57 10.47 -17.67
N VAL A 667 12.08 9.69 -16.70
CA VAL A 667 12.16 10.04 -15.27
C VAL A 667 13.60 9.95 -14.74
N ARG A 668 14.40 8.99 -15.21
CA ARG A 668 15.81 8.85 -14.80
C ARG A 668 16.72 9.92 -15.43
N GLU A 669 16.58 10.17 -16.72
CA GLU A 669 17.40 11.13 -17.48
C GLU A 669 16.97 12.58 -17.23
N ALA A 670 15.69 12.90 -17.01
CA ALA A 670 15.28 14.25 -16.61
C ALA A 670 15.91 14.67 -15.27
N ASN A 671 16.04 13.71 -14.35
CA ASN A 671 16.75 13.92 -13.09
C ASN A 671 18.28 14.01 -13.28
N ARG A 672 18.85 13.27 -14.24
CA ARG A 672 20.30 13.29 -14.54
C ARG A 672 20.74 14.56 -15.29
N LEU A 673 19.91 15.06 -16.21
CA LEU A 673 20.19 16.21 -17.08
C LEU A 673 19.64 17.53 -16.54
N GLN A 674 19.03 17.54 -15.36
CA GLN A 674 18.43 18.72 -14.72
C GLN A 674 17.39 19.42 -15.62
N ILE A 675 16.58 18.64 -16.34
CA ILE A 675 15.56 19.19 -17.22
C ILE A 675 14.55 19.98 -16.36
N PRO A 676 14.28 21.26 -16.67
CA PRO A 676 13.43 22.09 -15.82
C PRO A 676 12.01 21.53 -15.69
N LYS A 677 11.45 21.62 -14.49
CA LYS A 677 10.15 21.04 -14.11
C LYS A 677 8.98 21.39 -15.04
N HIS A 678 9.00 22.60 -15.63
CA HIS A 678 7.95 23.06 -16.53
C HIS A 678 7.86 22.28 -17.86
N TYR A 679 8.93 21.58 -18.29
CA TYR A 679 8.88 20.69 -19.45
C TYR A 679 8.15 19.38 -19.15
N LEU A 680 8.29 18.87 -17.92
CA LEU A 680 7.54 17.70 -17.44
C LEU A 680 6.07 18.06 -17.19
N GLU A 681 5.82 19.30 -16.76
CA GLU A 681 4.47 19.87 -16.62
C GLU A 681 3.82 20.05 -17.99
N ALA A 682 4.52 20.54 -19.03
CA ALA A 682 4.01 20.60 -20.40
C ALA A 682 3.67 19.20 -20.98
N TYR A 683 4.51 18.20 -20.72
CA TYR A 683 4.21 16.79 -21.03
C TYR A 683 2.99 16.24 -20.26
N SER A 684 2.74 16.77 -19.06
CA SER A 684 1.59 16.43 -18.21
C SER A 684 0.32 17.23 -18.54
N GLU A 685 0.43 18.42 -19.11
CA GLU A 685 -0.69 19.26 -19.57
C GLU A 685 -1.20 18.79 -20.94
N GLN A 686 -0.31 18.37 -21.86
CA GLN A 686 -0.71 17.67 -23.10
C GLN A 686 -1.42 16.33 -22.83
N LEU A 687 -1.12 15.67 -21.70
CA LEU A 687 -1.86 14.51 -21.22
C LEU A 687 -3.31 14.85 -20.81
N GLN A 688 -3.55 16.08 -20.35
CA GLN A 688 -4.88 16.55 -19.97
C GLN A 688 -5.68 17.02 -21.18
N SER A 689 -5.05 17.58 -22.23
CA SER A 689 -5.74 18.04 -23.43
C SER A 689 -6.41 16.91 -24.24
N GLN A 690 -5.86 15.70 -24.23
CA GLN A 690 -6.46 14.54 -24.90
C GLN A 690 -7.72 14.00 -24.19
N ILE A 691 -7.76 14.05 -22.86
CA ILE A 691 -8.99 13.73 -22.09
C ILE A 691 -10.11 14.71 -22.45
N VAL A 692 -9.74 15.97 -22.71
CA VAL A 692 -10.66 17.02 -23.14
C VAL A 692 -11.09 16.82 -24.62
N GLU A 693 -10.22 16.33 -25.51
CA GLU A 693 -10.59 15.96 -26.89
C GLU A 693 -11.51 14.73 -26.95
N GLU A 694 -11.26 13.70 -26.14
CA GLU A 694 -12.14 12.52 -26.01
C GLU A 694 -13.54 12.93 -25.53
N ASP A 695 -13.62 13.76 -24.48
CA ASP A 695 -14.88 14.32 -24.01
C ASP A 695 -15.55 15.20 -25.09
N SER A 696 -14.78 15.91 -25.91
CA SER A 696 -15.30 16.75 -27.01
C SER A 696 -15.85 15.95 -28.18
N LEU A 697 -15.24 14.81 -28.54
CA LEU A 697 -15.73 13.88 -29.58
C LEU A 697 -17.06 13.22 -29.17
N ILE A 698 -17.20 12.81 -27.91
CA ILE A 698 -18.46 12.28 -27.35
C ILE A 698 -19.56 13.33 -27.41
N VAL A 699 -19.23 14.56 -26.99
CA VAL A 699 -20.18 15.69 -27.04
C VAL A 699 -20.61 15.95 -28.48
N LYS A 700 -19.70 15.84 -29.45
CA LYS A 700 -20.02 15.98 -30.87
C LYS A 700 -20.91 14.85 -31.40
N GLU A 701 -20.64 13.58 -31.09
CA GLU A 701 -21.48 12.45 -31.50
C GLU A 701 -22.89 12.50 -30.87
N ILE A 702 -22.98 12.86 -29.58
CA ILE A 702 -24.26 13.12 -28.89
C ILE A 702 -25.01 14.25 -29.60
N HIS A 703 -24.31 15.31 -30.02
CA HIS A 703 -24.89 16.46 -30.70
C HIS A 703 -25.39 16.11 -32.12
N GLU A 704 -24.62 15.36 -32.90
CA GLU A 704 -25.03 14.92 -34.24
C GLU A 704 -26.24 13.98 -34.17
N LEU A 705 -26.27 13.05 -33.21
CA LEU A 705 -27.43 12.20 -32.97
C LEU A 705 -28.65 13.00 -32.48
N ALA A 706 -28.45 14.00 -31.61
CA ALA A 706 -29.50 14.92 -31.20
C ALA A 706 -30.13 15.66 -32.40
N LEU A 707 -29.31 16.17 -33.32
CA LEU A 707 -29.78 16.83 -34.55
C LEU A 707 -30.53 15.87 -35.48
N LYS A 708 -30.01 14.64 -35.67
CA LYS A 708 -30.69 13.61 -36.48
C LYS A 708 -32.06 13.26 -35.89
N ILE A 709 -32.15 13.10 -34.57
CA ILE A 709 -33.39 12.76 -33.86
C ILE A 709 -34.39 13.92 -33.88
N ASN A 710 -33.93 15.17 -33.71
CA ASN A 710 -34.79 16.35 -33.74
C ASN A 710 -35.40 16.64 -35.12
N ASN A 711 -34.70 16.23 -36.20
CA ASN A 711 -35.19 16.39 -37.56
C ASN A 711 -36.15 15.28 -38.02
N ILE A 712 -36.43 14.27 -37.17
CA ILE A 712 -37.46 13.27 -37.46
C ILE A 712 -38.81 14.01 -37.42
N PRO A 713 -39.62 13.98 -38.51
CA PRO A 713 -40.90 14.67 -38.55
C PRO A 713 -41.92 13.97 -37.65
N THR A 714 -41.82 14.17 -36.33
CA THR A 714 -42.91 13.90 -35.42
C THR A 714 -43.90 15.04 -35.54
N SER A 715 -45.10 14.74 -36.03
CA SER A 715 -46.23 15.67 -35.98
C SER A 715 -46.33 16.21 -34.55
N LYS A 716 -46.21 17.53 -34.38
CA LYS A 716 -46.23 18.30 -33.11
C LYS A 716 -47.43 18.03 -32.17
N ALA A 717 -48.26 17.02 -32.45
CA ALA A 717 -49.40 16.60 -31.67
C ALA A 717 -49.19 15.29 -30.87
N GLU A 718 -48.09 14.54 -31.06
CA GLU A 718 -47.76 13.37 -30.23
C GLU A 718 -46.46 13.61 -29.49
N GLY A 719 -46.56 13.85 -28.18
CA GLY A 719 -45.45 14.21 -27.30
C GLY A 719 -44.27 13.23 -27.30
N ALA A 720 -43.09 13.79 -26.95
CA ALA A 720 -41.78 13.18 -26.71
C ALA A 720 -41.41 11.96 -27.57
N VAL A 721 -40.38 12.10 -28.41
CA VAL A 721 -39.77 10.96 -29.11
C VAL A 721 -39.39 9.90 -28.08
N SER A 722 -40.03 8.73 -28.14
CA SER A 722 -39.74 7.61 -27.25
C SER A 722 -38.78 6.62 -27.92
N LEU A 723 -37.99 5.92 -27.11
CA LEU A 723 -37.02 4.93 -27.58
C LEU A 723 -37.67 3.87 -28.50
N ALA A 724 -38.89 3.44 -28.15
CA ALA A 724 -39.66 2.46 -28.91
C ALA A 724 -40.09 2.98 -30.30
N LYS A 725 -40.53 4.25 -30.38
CA LYS A 725 -40.89 4.90 -31.66
C LYS A 725 -39.66 5.14 -32.54
N LEU A 726 -38.50 5.46 -31.93
CA LEU A 726 -37.24 5.63 -32.63
C LEU A 726 -36.79 4.31 -33.29
N LYS A 727 -36.89 3.20 -32.56
CA LYS A 727 -36.56 1.85 -33.04
C LYS A 727 -37.46 1.42 -34.21
N GLU A 728 -38.74 1.76 -34.17
CA GLU A 728 -39.72 1.35 -35.19
C GLU A 728 -39.64 2.20 -36.46
N LYS A 729 -39.49 3.52 -36.34
CA LYS A 729 -39.55 4.44 -37.50
C LYS A 729 -38.20 4.74 -38.14
N THR A 730 -37.12 4.71 -37.37
CA THR A 730 -35.77 5.04 -37.84
C THR A 730 -34.75 4.07 -37.22
N PRO A 731 -34.79 2.78 -37.60
CA PRO A 731 -33.97 1.73 -37.01
C PRO A 731 -32.46 1.99 -37.17
N GLU A 732 -32.05 2.69 -38.23
CA GLU A 732 -30.65 3.10 -38.47
C GLU A 732 -30.14 4.06 -37.38
N ILE A 733 -30.93 5.09 -37.02
CA ILE A 733 -30.59 6.04 -35.95
C ILE A 733 -30.61 5.35 -34.58
N TYR A 734 -31.52 4.40 -34.38
CA TYR A 734 -31.55 3.59 -33.16
C TYR A 734 -30.32 2.68 -33.03
N GLN A 735 -29.82 2.11 -34.13
CA GLN A 735 -28.59 1.33 -34.14
C GLN A 735 -27.37 2.20 -33.81
N GLU A 736 -27.28 3.42 -34.36
CA GLU A 736 -26.21 4.37 -33.99
C GLU A 736 -26.25 4.72 -32.48
N LEU A 737 -27.44 4.91 -31.91
CA LEU A 737 -27.67 5.15 -30.48
C LEU A 737 -27.30 3.94 -29.61
N GLU A 738 -27.69 2.74 -30.02
CA GLU A 738 -27.38 1.49 -29.32
C GLU A 738 -25.86 1.23 -29.35
N MET A 739 -25.21 1.56 -30.46
CA MET A 739 -23.77 1.53 -30.58
C MET A 739 -23.12 2.54 -29.63
N LEU A 740 -23.56 3.81 -29.61
CA LEU A 740 -23.05 4.82 -28.67
C LEU A 740 -23.16 4.34 -27.20
N ALA A 741 -24.30 3.74 -26.82
CA ALA A 741 -24.57 3.23 -25.48
C ALA A 741 -23.68 2.04 -25.08
N LYS A 742 -23.37 1.15 -26.05
CA LYS A 742 -22.46 0.01 -25.86
C LYS A 742 -20.98 0.41 -25.88
N HIS A 743 -20.65 1.55 -26.47
CA HIS A 743 -19.26 1.95 -26.74
C HIS A 743 -18.60 2.84 -25.69
N TYR A 744 -19.34 3.47 -24.76
CA TYR A 744 -18.76 4.49 -23.87
C TYR A 744 -18.93 4.26 -22.36
N ARG A 745 -17.86 4.59 -21.61
CA ARG A 745 -17.77 4.54 -20.13
C ARG A 745 -18.00 5.92 -19.54
N PHE A 746 -19.10 6.15 -18.82
CA PHE A 746 -19.37 7.48 -18.24
C PHE A 746 -18.70 7.79 -16.88
N LYS A 747 -17.86 6.91 -16.32
CA LYS A 747 -17.03 7.22 -15.14
C LYS A 747 -15.82 6.29 -15.05
N LYS A 748 -14.62 6.86 -14.99
CA LYS A 748 -13.34 6.12 -14.98
C LYS A 748 -13.11 5.29 -13.69
N ASN A 749 -13.98 5.36 -12.68
CA ASN A 749 -13.74 4.84 -11.32
C ASN A 749 -14.92 4.10 -10.64
N THR A 750 -15.86 3.53 -11.39
CA THR A 750 -16.88 2.63 -10.82
C THR A 750 -16.62 1.20 -11.26
N SER A 751 -16.58 0.27 -10.30
CA SER A 751 -16.40 -1.18 -10.50
C SER A 751 -17.61 -1.88 -11.16
N TYR A 752 -18.59 -1.13 -11.66
CA TYR A 752 -19.77 -1.64 -12.35
C TYR A 752 -19.62 -1.39 -13.84
N ILE A 753 -19.53 -2.47 -14.63
CA ILE A 753 -19.76 -2.43 -16.09
C ILE A 753 -21.15 -2.99 -16.29
N HIS A 754 -22.13 -2.12 -16.50
CA HIS A 754 -23.33 -2.49 -17.23
C HIS A 754 -23.24 -1.77 -18.57
N ASP A 755 -23.78 -2.35 -19.64
CA ASP A 755 -24.14 -1.57 -20.83
C ASP A 755 -24.82 -0.29 -20.33
N LEU A 756 -24.45 0.87 -20.86
CA LEU A 756 -25.29 2.03 -20.59
C LEU A 756 -26.65 1.63 -21.16
N ASP A 757 -27.68 1.58 -20.32
CA ASP A 757 -29.02 1.32 -20.82
C ASP A 757 -29.23 2.31 -21.97
N VAL A 758 -29.63 1.81 -23.15
CA VAL A 758 -29.89 2.66 -24.33
C VAL A 758 -30.85 3.79 -23.93
N GLU A 759 -31.69 3.55 -22.92
CA GLU A 759 -32.56 4.54 -22.29
C GLU A 759 -31.81 5.67 -21.56
N ILE A 760 -30.67 5.41 -20.93
CA ILE A 760 -29.82 6.42 -20.27
C ILE A 760 -29.06 7.25 -21.32
N ALA A 761 -28.50 6.60 -22.35
CA ALA A 761 -27.85 7.31 -23.49
C ALA A 761 -28.85 8.25 -24.18
N PHE A 762 -30.06 7.74 -24.40
CA PHE A 762 -31.15 8.49 -25.01
C PHE A 762 -31.63 9.64 -24.12
N LYS A 763 -31.76 9.45 -22.81
CA LYS A 763 -32.09 10.53 -21.87
C LYS A 763 -31.06 11.66 -21.92
N ARG A 764 -29.77 11.35 -22.10
CA ARG A 764 -28.72 12.38 -22.25
C ARG A 764 -28.84 13.15 -23.57
N ILE A 765 -29.19 12.47 -24.67
CA ILE A 765 -29.45 13.11 -25.96
C ILE A 765 -30.70 13.98 -25.91
N LEU A 766 -31.77 13.55 -25.23
CA LEU A 766 -32.97 14.36 -25.04
C LEU A 766 -32.70 15.63 -24.24
N LEU A 767 -31.86 15.56 -23.21
CA LEU A 767 -31.42 16.74 -22.44
C LEU A 767 -30.61 17.73 -23.31
N GLU A 768 -29.82 17.23 -24.27
CA GLU A 768 -29.09 18.07 -25.22
C GLU A 768 -30.03 18.76 -26.22
N ILE A 769 -31.07 18.05 -26.69
CA ILE A 769 -32.14 18.62 -27.53
C ILE A 769 -32.91 19.71 -26.76
N GLU A 770 -33.31 19.45 -25.51
CA GLU A 770 -33.98 20.44 -24.65
C GLU A 770 -33.08 21.65 -24.35
N SER A 771 -31.77 21.44 -24.17
CA SER A 771 -30.82 22.55 -24.02
C SER A 771 -30.75 23.40 -25.29
N PHE A 772 -30.69 22.78 -26.48
CA PHE A 772 -30.63 23.48 -27.76
C PHE A 772 -31.90 24.30 -28.04
N GLU A 773 -33.09 23.75 -27.74
CA GLU A 773 -34.37 24.45 -27.91
C GLU A 773 -34.54 25.66 -26.98
N ASN A 774 -33.92 25.65 -25.80
CA ASN A 774 -34.06 26.71 -24.80
C ASN A 774 -32.99 27.83 -24.90
N SER A 775 -31.78 27.56 -25.40
CA SER A 775 -30.68 28.55 -25.40
C SER A 775 -30.13 28.91 -26.79
N GLY A 776 -30.44 28.15 -27.84
CA GLY A 776 -29.87 28.35 -29.18
C GLY A 776 -28.34 28.13 -29.28
N ASN A 777 -27.68 27.68 -28.20
CA ASN A 777 -26.25 27.34 -28.16
C ASN A 777 -25.95 26.37 -27.00
N VAL A 778 -25.04 25.43 -27.25
CA VAL A 778 -24.63 24.36 -26.32
C VAL A 778 -23.89 24.92 -25.09
N SER A 779 -23.97 24.21 -23.97
CA SER A 779 -23.27 24.52 -22.72
C SER A 779 -21.76 24.74 -22.93
N GLY A 780 -21.36 26.00 -23.03
CA GLY A 780 -20.11 26.50 -22.46
C GLY A 780 -18.78 26.10 -23.11
N ILE A 781 -18.70 25.86 -24.42
CA ILE A 781 -17.40 25.83 -25.12
C ILE A 781 -17.37 26.99 -26.11
N ALA A 782 -16.73 28.07 -25.69
CA ALA A 782 -16.42 29.19 -26.55
C ALA A 782 -15.48 28.70 -27.66
N ALA A 783 -15.89 28.96 -28.90
CA ALA A 783 -15.04 28.93 -30.06
C ALA A 783 -13.88 29.91 -29.87
N THR A 784 -12.66 29.42 -29.65
CA THR A 784 -11.44 30.19 -29.88
C THR A 784 -10.29 29.27 -30.29
N GLU A 785 -9.98 29.33 -31.59
CA GLU A 785 -8.64 29.35 -32.18
C GLU A 785 -7.72 28.12 -32.00
N ASP A 786 -7.76 27.27 -33.03
CA ASP A 786 -6.63 26.60 -33.70
C ASP A 786 -5.42 26.17 -32.83
N ILE A 787 -5.66 25.28 -31.86
CA ILE A 787 -4.61 24.54 -31.13
C ILE A 787 -3.81 23.59 -32.04
N ASN A 788 -4.36 23.24 -33.21
CA ASN A 788 -3.74 22.29 -34.14
C ASN A 788 -2.51 22.83 -34.90
N ASN A 789 -2.13 24.10 -34.68
CA ASN A 789 -1.06 24.76 -35.44
C ASN A 789 0.11 25.31 -34.60
N VAL A 790 0.24 24.93 -33.33
CA VAL A 790 1.45 25.30 -32.55
C VAL A 790 2.47 24.16 -32.62
N SER A 791 3.35 24.25 -33.63
CA SER A 791 4.55 23.41 -33.73
C SER A 791 5.38 23.51 -32.43
N THR A 792 5.92 22.38 -31.96
CA THR A 792 6.86 22.30 -30.81
C THR A 792 8.09 23.21 -30.97
N GLU A 793 8.34 23.74 -32.18
CA GLU A 793 9.33 24.80 -32.42
C GLU A 793 9.05 26.10 -31.68
N TYR A 794 7.79 26.38 -31.34
CA TYR A 794 7.40 27.61 -30.63
C TYR A 794 7.90 27.63 -29.18
N TYR A 795 7.91 26.47 -28.52
CA TYR A 795 8.31 26.36 -27.12
C TYR A 795 9.82 26.17 -26.95
N PHE A 796 10.50 25.51 -27.89
CA PHE A 796 11.90 25.09 -27.74
C PHE A 796 12.76 25.40 -28.98
N PRO A 797 13.16 26.68 -29.15
CA PRO A 797 14.12 27.01 -30.18
C PRO A 797 15.53 26.55 -29.76
N GLN A 798 16.14 25.68 -30.57
CA GLN A 798 17.56 25.25 -30.56
C GLN A 798 17.95 23.94 -29.84
N ASP A 799 17.02 23.03 -29.53
CA ASP A 799 17.40 21.67 -29.08
C ASP A 799 16.76 20.60 -29.99
N ASP A 800 17.55 20.08 -30.93
CA ASP A 800 17.10 19.13 -31.95
C ASP A 800 16.91 17.72 -31.38
N ASP A 801 17.69 17.35 -30.37
CA ASP A 801 17.56 16.07 -29.69
C ASP A 801 16.33 16.09 -28.79
N LEU A 802 16.13 17.12 -27.96
CA LEU A 802 14.95 17.26 -27.11
C LEU A 802 13.66 17.31 -27.94
N ARG A 803 13.65 18.01 -29.08
CA ARG A 803 12.52 17.98 -30.02
C ARG A 803 12.25 16.59 -30.57
N ARG A 804 13.29 15.85 -30.96
CA ARG A 804 13.15 14.46 -31.40
C ARG A 804 12.56 13.59 -30.29
N TRP A 805 13.00 13.74 -29.05
CA TRP A 805 12.52 12.96 -27.90
C TRP A 805 11.08 13.31 -27.47
N MET A 806 10.73 14.60 -27.45
CA MET A 806 9.38 15.05 -27.13
C MET A 806 8.41 14.68 -28.24
N TYR A 807 8.80 14.84 -29.51
CA TYR A 807 8.01 14.38 -30.64
C TYR A 807 7.81 12.88 -30.56
N LEU A 808 8.85 12.05 -30.37
CA LEU A 808 8.68 10.60 -30.25
C LEU A 808 7.82 10.20 -29.04
N GLY A 809 7.89 10.93 -27.92
CA GLY A 809 7.04 10.72 -26.75
C GLY A 809 5.57 11.07 -26.99
N VAL A 810 5.30 12.21 -27.65
CA VAL A 810 3.97 12.69 -28.03
C VAL A 810 3.39 11.81 -29.14
N THR A 811 4.15 11.54 -30.20
CA THR A 811 3.82 10.62 -31.30
C THR A 811 3.59 9.20 -30.79
N SER A 812 4.34 8.67 -29.81
CA SER A 812 4.06 7.36 -29.20
C SER A 812 2.78 7.31 -28.35
N ARG A 813 2.31 8.46 -27.87
CA ARG A 813 1.04 8.60 -27.14
C ARG A 813 -0.13 8.94 -28.05
N ILE A 814 0.08 9.69 -29.14
CA ILE A 814 -0.86 9.80 -30.27
C ILE A 814 -1.02 8.43 -30.96
N LEU A 815 0.00 7.57 -30.89
CA LEU A 815 -0.04 6.15 -31.22
C LEU A 815 -0.73 5.26 -30.17
N GLN A 816 -1.23 5.81 -29.05
CA GLN A 816 -2.45 5.30 -28.39
C GLN A 816 -3.67 5.76 -29.20
N SER A 817 -3.60 5.57 -30.51
CA SER A 817 -4.78 5.72 -31.34
C SER A 817 -5.88 4.87 -30.72
N ASP A 818 -7.11 5.37 -30.80
CA ASP A 818 -8.35 4.69 -30.43
C ASP A 818 -8.39 3.25 -30.99
N SER A 819 -7.49 2.81 -31.89
CA SER A 819 -7.16 1.43 -32.29
C SER A 819 -7.56 0.32 -31.31
N HIS A 820 -7.18 0.39 -30.03
CA HIS A 820 -7.63 -0.62 -29.05
C HIS A 820 -9.15 -0.61 -28.91
N HIS A 821 -9.74 0.55 -28.68
CA HIS A 821 -11.18 0.74 -28.60
C HIS A 821 -11.87 0.48 -29.95
N LYS A 822 -11.30 0.88 -31.09
CA LYS A 822 -11.79 0.60 -32.44
C LYS A 822 -11.83 -0.91 -32.70
N LEU A 823 -10.78 -1.66 -32.33
CA LEU A 823 -10.78 -3.13 -32.34
C LEU A 823 -11.91 -3.69 -31.47
N MET A 824 -12.07 -3.18 -30.24
CA MET A 824 -13.14 -3.59 -29.33
C MET A 824 -14.55 -3.26 -29.85
N ARG A 825 -14.72 -2.13 -30.56
CA ARG A 825 -15.99 -1.71 -31.17
C ARG A 825 -16.40 -2.67 -32.29
N GLY A 826 -15.45 -3.06 -33.16
CA GLY A 826 -15.76 -3.90 -34.33
C GLY A 826 -15.90 -5.40 -34.05
N GLN A 827 -15.26 -5.94 -33.01
CA GLN A 827 -15.20 -7.41 -32.82
C GLN A 827 -16.54 -8.07 -32.44
N TRP A 828 -17.53 -7.29 -31.99
CA TRP A 828 -18.82 -7.81 -31.54
C TRP A 828 -19.64 -8.43 -32.68
N SER A 829 -19.70 -7.78 -33.83
CA SER A 829 -20.42 -8.32 -35.00
C SER A 829 -19.77 -9.61 -35.51
N VAL A 830 -18.44 -9.70 -35.44
CA VAL A 830 -17.69 -10.91 -35.79
C VAL A 830 -17.98 -12.05 -34.81
N ARG A 831 -18.06 -11.74 -33.50
CA ARG A 831 -18.43 -12.71 -32.46
C ARG A 831 -19.82 -13.29 -32.71
N GLU A 832 -20.81 -12.44 -33.00
CA GLU A 832 -22.18 -12.91 -33.28
C GLU A 832 -22.22 -13.78 -34.53
N ALA A 833 -21.55 -13.36 -35.62
CA ALA A 833 -21.51 -14.15 -36.85
C ALA A 833 -20.83 -15.52 -36.66
N LEU A 834 -19.80 -15.60 -35.81
CA LEU A 834 -19.19 -16.88 -35.42
C LEU A 834 -20.13 -17.73 -34.56
N LEU A 835 -20.89 -17.15 -33.63
CA LEU A 835 -21.88 -17.89 -32.85
C LEU A 835 -23.03 -18.44 -33.71
N GLU A 836 -23.44 -17.70 -34.74
CA GLU A 836 -24.40 -18.17 -35.73
C GLU A 836 -23.86 -19.40 -36.48
N LEU A 837 -22.62 -19.33 -36.99
CA LEU A 837 -21.96 -20.50 -37.59
C LEU A 837 -21.82 -21.66 -36.58
N GLY A 838 -21.46 -21.38 -35.34
CA GLY A 838 -21.37 -22.38 -34.28
C GLY A 838 -22.72 -23.08 -34.03
N THR A 839 -23.82 -22.33 -34.16
CA THR A 839 -25.19 -22.87 -34.06
C THR A 839 -25.48 -23.79 -35.24
N VAL A 840 -25.19 -23.38 -36.47
CA VAL A 840 -25.33 -24.22 -37.68
C VAL A 840 -24.51 -25.51 -37.55
N LEU A 841 -23.26 -25.43 -37.09
CA LEU A 841 -22.39 -26.60 -36.91
C LEU A 841 -22.89 -27.52 -35.79
N THR A 842 -23.49 -26.97 -34.74
CA THR A 842 -24.12 -27.76 -33.66
C THR A 842 -25.35 -28.52 -34.19
N GLU A 843 -26.18 -27.87 -35.02
CA GLU A 843 -27.32 -28.53 -35.68
C GLU A 843 -26.88 -29.65 -36.64
N GLN A 844 -25.73 -29.47 -37.29
CA GLN A 844 -25.09 -30.48 -38.13
C GLN A 844 -24.35 -31.58 -37.34
N ARG A 845 -24.25 -31.45 -36.01
CA ARG A 845 -23.50 -32.33 -35.08
C ARG A 845 -21.98 -32.35 -35.31
N GLU A 846 -21.45 -31.27 -35.86
CA GLU A 846 -20.00 -31.03 -36.00
C GLU A 846 -19.40 -30.39 -34.72
N LEU A 847 -20.24 -29.77 -33.87
CA LEU A 847 -19.89 -29.25 -32.55
C LEU A 847 -20.94 -29.68 -31.51
N ASP A 848 -20.54 -29.81 -30.24
CA ASP A 848 -21.47 -30.16 -29.14
C ASP A 848 -22.20 -28.93 -28.58
N HIS A 849 -21.60 -27.74 -28.73
CA HIS A 849 -22.20 -26.48 -28.29
C HIS A 849 -21.72 -25.30 -29.17
N PRO A 850 -22.56 -24.29 -29.48
CA PRO A 850 -22.20 -23.20 -30.39
C PRO A 850 -20.93 -22.43 -29.99
N LYS A 851 -20.68 -22.29 -28.69
CA LYS A 851 -19.47 -21.63 -28.14
C LYS A 851 -18.17 -22.40 -28.41
N GLU A 852 -18.22 -23.68 -28.77
CA GLU A 852 -17.01 -24.44 -29.09
C GLU A 852 -16.32 -23.96 -30.36
N ILE A 853 -17.01 -23.18 -31.21
CA ILE A 853 -16.40 -22.55 -32.38
C ILE A 853 -15.19 -21.68 -32.01
N PHE A 854 -15.17 -21.10 -30.81
CA PHE A 854 -14.08 -20.28 -30.30
C PHE A 854 -12.84 -21.08 -29.88
N ASN A 855 -12.96 -22.40 -29.80
CA ASN A 855 -11.86 -23.32 -29.54
C ASN A 855 -11.25 -23.87 -30.84
N LEU A 856 -11.74 -23.49 -32.02
CA LEU A 856 -11.20 -23.89 -33.32
C LEU A 856 -10.06 -22.97 -33.77
N SER A 857 -9.14 -23.49 -34.58
CA SER A 857 -8.08 -22.68 -35.22
C SER A 857 -8.62 -21.82 -36.37
N LEU A 858 -7.87 -20.78 -36.77
CA LEU A 858 -8.26 -19.91 -37.89
C LEU A 858 -8.52 -20.69 -39.19
N ASN A 859 -7.75 -21.77 -39.41
CA ASN A 859 -7.90 -22.65 -40.58
C ASN A 859 -9.14 -23.55 -40.47
N GLN A 860 -9.42 -24.08 -39.28
CA GLN A 860 -10.65 -24.87 -39.05
C GLN A 860 -11.89 -24.01 -39.28
N ILE A 861 -11.91 -22.78 -38.76
CA ILE A 861 -13.00 -21.83 -38.99
C ILE A 861 -13.14 -21.53 -40.48
N SER A 862 -12.04 -21.26 -41.19
CA SER A 862 -12.06 -20.98 -42.64
C SER A 862 -12.65 -22.15 -43.45
N ASN A 863 -12.32 -23.38 -43.11
CA ASN A 863 -12.88 -24.57 -43.76
C ASN A 863 -14.40 -24.70 -43.51
N TYR A 864 -14.86 -24.40 -42.29
CA TYR A 864 -16.29 -24.43 -41.97
C TYR A 864 -17.07 -23.31 -42.66
N ILE A 865 -16.48 -22.11 -42.80
CA ILE A 865 -17.05 -21.00 -43.58
C ILE A 865 -17.08 -21.32 -45.09
N GLN A 866 -16.16 -22.14 -45.59
CA GLN A 866 -16.18 -22.56 -46.99
C GLN A 866 -17.23 -23.64 -47.26
N ALA A 867 -17.52 -24.47 -46.26
CA ALA A 867 -18.45 -25.59 -46.36
C ALA A 867 -19.92 -25.20 -46.13
N ASN A 868 -20.17 -24.07 -45.47
CA ASN A 868 -21.50 -23.56 -45.09
C ASN A 868 -21.71 -22.15 -45.63
#